data_AF-A0A0L7QJ86-F1
#
_entry.id   AF-A0A0L7QJ86-F1
#
_cell.length_a   1.000
_cell.length_b   1.000
_cell.length_c   1.000
_cell.angle_alpha   90.00
_cell.angle_beta   90.00
_cell.angle_gamma   90.00
#
_symmetry.space_group_name_H-M   'P 1'
#
loop_
_entity.id
_entity.type
_entity.pdbx_description
1 polymer ?
#
loop_
_entity_poly.entity_id
_entity_poly.type
_entity_poly.pdbx_seq_one_letter_code
_entity_poly.pdbx_strand_id
1 'polypeptide(L)'
;MIVLTVLLLLSFSLTSEALVAYDCAGHSLNITTLSLTGIGECEVPRSDLKSENQFIQLLQLTEYKNTRVIQCKVKVDRTIYYCGMYSHTSVVQGGQREYLMEITSELCNQLHRTGQIQFSANDIITGLRINTTSTRSLTLAGTITLDGRCTGAQYSDPFGTWNNVVVQASVTITLRSFYAPIKLGTSHLILPSGRHCLVTEESCEDAEGEATFWTATVEDNCHFDRYDVLYEGMANKVSPPDSTSGPTMFSLTSQDTTFALTTTSTLPLCGYFLLKTEHPKLFILATSKENTFKSKSKIEVNNLDLLTYVNSKFVYVERHIKTQLTELYANIINQRCALEQQVLRNALALANIQPDELALAIMKQPGYMAVPAGEVVHLVKCVPVECTIRHTQFCYNELPVTVRNTSYFMKPKNRILVRTATPKECNELLPTMYQLHGNWYKMNPKPMESLPPPDIQPLTTPTWHYKNPANLATSGIYTQQQIDELRDHILFPIEKPATLNIIARGAMGGVIPQGVVQLDNLLDEAALQRITESTAKRMWNFFTAFGSISAGCMGVYLICRIIKLILDTLINGYALHAVYGWSLHLLGAMWNSLAQLLLFKGKTPAQPQHECIQLTDGNTHRSDTSPTSILNTITPQNSPQPTRRYLYPSLNGDLGMAEVPLKRGEV
;
A
#
# COMPACT_ATOMS: atom_id res chain seq x y z
N MET A 1 -38.38 14.49 -49.10
CA MET A 1 -37.79 15.82 -48.79
C MET A 1 -38.82 16.96 -48.65
N ILE A 2 -39.91 16.97 -49.43
CA ILE A 2 -40.92 18.05 -49.38
C ILE A 2 -41.78 18.00 -48.10
N VAL A 3 -42.10 16.80 -47.59
CA VAL A 3 -42.87 16.64 -46.34
C VAL A 3 -42.07 17.08 -45.10
N LEU A 4 -40.76 16.88 -45.11
CA LEU A 4 -39.88 17.26 -44.00
C LEU A 4 -39.65 18.78 -43.92
N THR A 5 -39.65 19.47 -45.07
CA THR A 5 -39.54 20.94 -45.14
C THR A 5 -40.84 21.63 -44.73
N VAL A 6 -42.00 21.06 -45.04
CA VAL A 6 -43.30 21.57 -44.57
C VAL A 6 -43.47 21.37 -43.05
N LEU A 7 -43.02 20.24 -42.49
CA LEU A 7 -43.03 20.05 -41.03
C LEU A 7 -42.07 21.00 -40.30
N LEU A 8 -40.89 21.29 -40.87
CA LEU A 8 -39.94 22.25 -40.29
C LEU A 8 -40.47 23.70 -40.30
N LEU A 9 -41.21 24.08 -41.35
CA LEU A 9 -41.85 25.39 -41.46
C LEU A 9 -43.05 25.54 -40.50
N LEU A 10 -43.76 24.46 -40.19
CA LEU A 10 -44.85 24.46 -39.19
C LEU A 10 -44.32 24.50 -37.74
N SER A 11 -43.13 23.98 -37.47
CA SER A 11 -42.47 24.08 -36.15
C SER A 11 -41.85 25.45 -35.85
N PHE A 12 -41.65 26.30 -36.86
CA PHE A 12 -41.33 27.71 -36.68
C PHE A 12 -42.60 28.56 -36.66
N SER A 13 -43.52 28.24 -35.75
CA SER A 13 -44.48 29.25 -35.32
C SER A 13 -43.68 30.31 -34.58
N LEU A 14 -43.41 31.46 -35.23
CA LEU A 14 -42.99 32.67 -34.52
C LEU A 14 -44.05 32.89 -33.45
N THR A 15 -43.73 32.55 -32.20
CA THR A 15 -44.48 33.03 -31.06
C THR A 15 -44.24 34.54 -31.03
N SER A 16 -45.09 35.28 -31.73
CA SER A 16 -45.32 36.68 -31.44
C SER A 16 -45.81 36.71 -30.00
N GLU A 17 -44.90 36.91 -29.05
CA GLU A 17 -45.28 37.21 -27.68
C GLU A 17 -46.19 38.44 -27.75
N ALA A 18 -47.45 38.26 -27.38
CA ALA A 18 -48.39 39.36 -27.27
C ALA A 18 -47.99 40.18 -26.03
N LEU A 19 -48.01 41.51 -26.14
CA LEU A 19 -47.74 42.36 -24.99
C LEU A 19 -48.86 42.19 -23.96
N VAL A 20 -48.54 41.63 -22.80
CA VAL A 20 -49.51 41.38 -21.72
C VAL A 20 -49.52 42.54 -20.72
N ALA A 21 -50.72 43.05 -20.45
CA ALA A 21 -51.01 44.01 -19.39
C ALA A 21 -52.04 43.42 -18.40
N TYR A 22 -52.29 44.08 -17.28
CA TYR A 22 -53.19 43.57 -16.23
C TYR A 22 -54.39 44.49 -15.99
N ASP A 23 -55.59 43.93 -16.09
CA ASP A 23 -56.86 44.62 -15.81
C ASP A 23 -57.30 44.36 -14.37
N CYS A 24 -57.33 45.42 -13.57
CA CYS A 24 -57.76 45.39 -12.17
C CYS A 24 -59.23 45.87 -11.98
N ALA A 25 -59.94 46.20 -13.07
CA ALA A 25 -61.33 46.70 -13.02
C ALA A 25 -62.38 45.59 -13.23
N GLY A 26 -61.96 44.33 -13.30
CA GLY A 26 -62.84 43.17 -13.53
C GLY A 26 -63.73 42.82 -12.33
N HIS A 27 -64.83 42.09 -12.59
CA HIS A 27 -65.83 41.73 -11.58
C HIS A 27 -65.42 40.62 -10.60
N SER A 28 -64.33 39.88 -10.86
CA SER A 28 -63.82 38.81 -10.01
C SER A 28 -62.39 39.09 -9.58
N LEU A 29 -62.21 39.75 -8.43
CA LEU A 29 -60.90 40.11 -7.89
C LEU A 29 -60.56 39.18 -6.72
N ASN A 30 -59.38 38.57 -6.75
CA ASN A 30 -58.84 37.84 -5.60
C ASN A 30 -58.09 38.84 -4.72
N ILE A 31 -58.58 39.03 -3.49
CA ILE A 31 -58.11 40.05 -2.57
C ILE A 31 -57.48 39.37 -1.36
N THR A 32 -56.24 39.73 -1.06
CA THR A 32 -55.51 39.31 0.15
C THR A 32 -55.23 40.53 1.00
N THR A 33 -55.61 40.50 2.27
CA THR A 33 -55.38 41.63 3.20
C THR A 33 -54.15 41.37 4.05
N LEU A 34 -53.23 42.33 4.10
CA LEU A 34 -52.03 42.28 4.94
C LEU A 34 -52.02 43.43 5.95
N SER A 35 -51.42 43.21 7.11
CA SER A 35 -51.21 44.25 8.11
C SER A 35 -50.05 45.16 7.72
N LEU A 36 -50.18 46.47 7.97
CA LEU A 36 -49.10 47.45 7.84
C LEU A 36 -48.37 47.74 9.17
N THR A 37 -48.85 47.19 10.30
CA THR A 37 -48.35 47.53 11.64
C THR A 37 -47.14 46.70 12.09
N GLY A 38 -46.95 45.50 11.53
CA GLY A 38 -45.91 44.59 11.98
C GLY A 38 -45.55 43.53 10.94
N ILE A 39 -44.36 42.97 11.12
CA ILE A 39 -43.81 41.87 10.30
C ILE A 39 -43.58 40.68 11.22
N GLY A 40 -43.91 39.48 10.76
CA GLY A 40 -43.78 38.24 11.54
C GLY A 40 -42.34 37.95 11.99
N GLU A 41 -42.20 37.23 13.11
CA GLU A 41 -40.93 36.84 13.69
C GLU A 41 -40.22 35.72 12.90
N CYS A 42 -38.90 35.62 13.04
CA CYS A 42 -38.11 34.56 12.42
C CYS A 42 -38.15 33.30 13.30
N GLU A 43 -39.00 32.35 12.95
CA GLU A 43 -39.02 31.03 13.57
C GLU A 43 -37.94 30.15 12.93
N VAL A 44 -36.81 29.97 13.61
CA VAL A 44 -35.80 28.99 13.20
C VAL A 44 -35.90 27.77 14.10
N PRO A 45 -36.11 26.56 13.53
CA PRO A 45 -36.14 25.34 14.33
C PRO A 45 -34.79 25.16 15.01
N ARG A 46 -34.77 25.33 16.34
CA ARG A 46 -33.62 25.01 17.15
C ARG A 46 -33.59 23.50 17.35
N SER A 47 -32.48 22.88 16.96
CA SER A 47 -32.18 21.54 17.45
C SER A 47 -31.67 21.69 18.89
N ASP A 48 -32.57 21.64 19.87
CA ASP A 48 -32.22 21.67 21.29
C ASP A 48 -31.57 20.33 21.69
N LEU A 49 -30.34 20.08 21.20
CA LEU A 49 -29.54 18.95 21.62
C LEU A 49 -29.10 19.20 23.06
N LYS A 50 -29.56 18.34 23.99
CA LYS A 50 -29.17 18.43 25.40
C LYS A 50 -27.79 17.80 25.56
N SER A 51 -26.79 18.63 25.86
CA SER A 51 -25.42 18.21 26.14
C SER A 51 -25.18 18.18 27.64
N GLU A 52 -24.74 17.06 28.19
CA GLU A 52 -24.40 16.90 29.60
C GLU A 52 -23.11 16.10 29.77
N ASN A 53 -22.33 16.38 30.81
CA ASN A 53 -21.14 15.58 31.12
C ASN A 53 -21.54 14.35 31.94
N GLN A 54 -21.20 13.16 31.45
CA GLN A 54 -21.49 11.88 32.09
C GLN A 54 -20.20 11.10 32.32
N PHE A 55 -20.02 10.54 33.51
CA PHE A 55 -18.92 9.62 33.77
C PHE A 55 -19.19 8.28 33.06
N ILE A 56 -18.22 7.79 32.32
CA ILE A 56 -18.34 6.55 31.55
C ILE A 56 -17.10 5.67 31.64
N GLN A 57 -17.29 4.38 31.38
CA GLN A 57 -16.23 3.48 30.96
C GLN A 57 -16.47 3.06 29.50
N LEU A 58 -15.48 3.28 28.64
CA LEU A 58 -15.45 2.75 27.28
C LEU A 58 -14.76 1.39 27.31
N LEU A 59 -15.54 0.35 27.00
CA LEU A 59 -15.10 -1.04 27.02
C LEU A 59 -14.89 -1.53 25.59
N GLN A 60 -13.84 -2.34 25.40
CA GLN A 60 -13.59 -3.07 24.17
C GLN A 60 -13.64 -4.57 24.43
N LEU A 61 -14.29 -5.33 23.55
CA LEU A 61 -14.25 -6.79 23.58
C LEU A 61 -12.83 -7.30 23.31
N THR A 62 -12.32 -8.18 24.16
CA THR A 62 -10.98 -8.78 24.05
C THR A 62 -11.03 -10.07 23.25
N GLU A 63 -9.98 -10.32 22.47
CA GLU A 63 -9.84 -11.55 21.68
C GLU A 63 -8.87 -12.52 22.32
N TYR A 64 -7.83 -11.99 22.99
CA TYR A 64 -6.76 -12.76 23.60
C TYR A 64 -6.66 -12.49 25.09
N LYS A 65 -6.30 -13.53 25.85
CA LYS A 65 -5.94 -13.46 27.27
C LYS A 65 -4.66 -14.24 27.48
N ASN A 66 -3.68 -13.67 28.19
CA ASN A 66 -2.47 -14.43 28.53
C ASN A 66 -2.66 -15.29 29.78
N THR A 67 -2.12 -16.50 29.73
CA THR A 67 -1.96 -17.36 30.91
C THR A 67 -0.48 -17.72 31.10
N ARG A 68 -0.10 -18.03 32.34
CA ARG A 68 1.23 -18.53 32.63
C ARG A 68 1.33 -20.00 32.22
N VAL A 69 2.36 -20.30 31.46
CA VAL A 69 2.67 -21.64 30.94
C VAL A 69 4.03 -22.07 31.47
N ILE A 70 4.12 -23.32 31.88
CA ILE A 70 5.38 -23.99 32.24
C ILE A 70 5.65 -25.13 31.27
N GLN A 71 6.90 -25.29 30.87
CA GLN A 71 7.36 -26.39 30.03
C GLN A 71 8.48 -27.14 30.73
N CYS A 72 8.45 -28.47 30.58
CA CYS A 72 9.46 -29.37 31.06
C CYS A 72 9.80 -30.39 29.97
N LYS A 73 11.09 -30.65 29.78
CA LYS A 73 11.59 -31.70 28.90
C LYS A 73 12.78 -32.37 29.54
N VAL A 74 12.71 -33.69 29.64
CA VAL A 74 13.77 -34.53 30.21
C VAL A 74 14.13 -35.55 29.13
N LYS A 75 15.32 -35.37 28.58
CA LYS A 75 15.88 -36.22 27.54
C LYS A 75 16.96 -37.10 28.17
N VAL A 76 16.83 -38.41 28.02
CA VAL A 76 17.76 -39.40 28.57
C VAL A 76 18.47 -40.09 27.42
N ASP A 77 19.80 -39.94 27.37
CA ASP A 77 20.68 -40.72 26.51
C ASP A 77 21.43 -41.72 27.37
N ARG A 78 21.07 -43.00 27.28
CA ARG A 78 21.64 -44.07 28.10
C ARG A 78 22.52 -45.00 27.27
N THR A 79 23.55 -45.53 27.92
CA THR A 79 24.40 -46.60 27.40
C THR A 79 24.55 -47.70 28.46
N ILE A 80 24.23 -48.93 28.08
CA ILE A 80 24.31 -50.12 28.92
C ILE A 80 25.51 -50.97 28.50
N TYR A 81 26.29 -51.38 29.49
CA TYR A 81 27.38 -52.34 29.35
C TYR A 81 27.14 -53.55 30.25
N TYR A 82 27.40 -54.76 29.76
CA TYR A 82 27.45 -55.94 30.60
C TYR A 82 28.76 -55.96 31.39
N CYS A 83 28.67 -56.17 32.70
CA CYS A 83 29.83 -56.21 33.60
C CYS A 83 30.23 -57.64 33.92
N GLY A 84 31.31 -58.12 33.34
CA GLY A 84 31.77 -59.50 33.53
C GLY A 84 32.59 -59.75 34.80
N MET A 85 32.91 -61.02 35.05
CA MET A 85 33.55 -61.52 36.29
C MET A 85 34.86 -60.83 36.67
N TYR A 86 35.59 -60.25 35.71
CA TYR A 86 36.85 -59.54 35.92
C TYR A 86 36.75 -58.03 35.67
N SER A 87 35.56 -57.44 35.85
CA SER A 87 35.28 -56.03 35.52
C SER A 87 35.48 -55.67 34.03
N HIS A 88 35.42 -56.64 33.12
CA HIS A 88 35.39 -56.35 31.69
C HIS A 88 34.01 -55.89 31.26
N THR A 89 33.93 -54.83 30.47
CA THR A 89 32.69 -54.34 29.88
C THR A 89 32.49 -54.93 28.48
N SER A 90 31.26 -55.33 28.18
CA SER A 90 30.88 -55.77 26.83
C SER A 90 29.56 -55.14 26.41
N VAL A 91 29.37 -54.99 25.10
CA VAL A 91 28.17 -54.36 24.54
C VAL A 91 26.99 -55.33 24.65
N VAL A 92 25.83 -54.79 25.02
CA VAL A 92 24.56 -55.54 25.03
C VAL A 92 23.67 -55.10 23.87
N GLN A 93 22.80 -56.01 23.42
CA GLN A 93 21.77 -55.67 22.43
C GLN A 93 20.84 -54.58 22.99
N GLY A 94 20.61 -53.52 22.21
CA GLY A 94 19.83 -52.36 22.65
C GLY A 94 20.50 -51.53 23.76
N GLY A 95 21.82 -51.62 23.87
CA GLY A 95 22.57 -50.99 24.96
C GLY A 95 22.56 -49.46 24.92
N GLN A 96 22.64 -48.83 23.74
CA GLN A 96 22.53 -47.38 23.59
C GLN A 96 21.12 -46.98 23.14
N ARG A 97 20.52 -46.02 23.84
CA ARG A 97 19.21 -45.48 23.45
C ARG A 97 19.00 -44.07 23.97
N GLU A 98 18.41 -43.25 23.10
CA GLU A 98 17.94 -41.91 23.43
C GLU A 98 16.41 -41.90 23.46
N TYR A 99 15.82 -41.34 24.51
CA TYR A 99 14.37 -41.21 24.64
C TYR A 99 13.98 -40.01 25.50
N LEU A 100 12.75 -39.55 25.34
CA LEU A 100 12.13 -38.54 26.20
C LEU A 100 11.43 -39.25 27.35
N MET A 101 11.69 -38.80 28.57
CA MET A 101 10.97 -39.24 29.76
C MET A 101 9.61 -38.53 29.80
N GLU A 102 8.54 -39.30 30.00
CA GLU A 102 7.19 -38.74 30.22
C GLU A 102 7.16 -37.99 31.57
N ILE A 103 6.68 -36.75 31.55
CA ILE A 103 6.65 -35.86 32.70
C ILE A 103 5.21 -35.53 33.03
N THR A 104 4.80 -35.74 34.29
CA THR A 104 3.48 -35.32 34.77
C THR A 104 3.46 -33.84 35.17
N SER A 105 2.26 -33.27 35.27
CA SER A 105 2.08 -31.88 35.72
C SER A 105 2.69 -31.66 37.12
N GLU A 106 2.53 -32.61 38.04
CA GLU A 106 3.08 -32.52 39.40
C GLU A 106 4.61 -32.52 39.38
N LEU A 107 5.21 -33.42 38.61
CA LEU A 107 6.67 -33.51 38.49
C LEU A 107 7.24 -32.23 37.86
N CYS A 108 6.60 -31.71 36.81
CA CYS A 108 7.02 -30.45 36.20
C CYS A 108 6.89 -29.27 37.17
N ASN A 109 5.79 -29.19 37.93
CA ASN A 109 5.62 -28.18 38.96
C ASN A 109 6.67 -28.30 40.09
N GLN A 110 6.99 -29.52 40.52
CA GLN A 110 8.05 -29.76 41.50
C GLN A 110 9.42 -29.35 40.98
N LEU A 111 9.74 -29.67 39.72
CA LEU A 111 10.97 -29.24 39.04
C LEU A 111 11.10 -27.71 39.04
N HIS A 112 10.03 -27.00 38.68
CA HIS A 112 10.01 -25.53 38.67
C HIS A 112 10.10 -24.90 40.08
N ARG A 113 9.58 -25.58 41.11
CA ARG A 113 9.59 -25.07 42.50
C ARG A 113 10.89 -25.38 43.25
N THR A 114 11.36 -26.62 43.16
CA THR A 114 12.49 -27.12 43.95
C THR A 114 13.82 -27.02 43.21
N GLY A 115 13.79 -27.09 41.86
CA GLY A 115 14.99 -27.15 41.03
C GLY A 115 15.74 -28.48 41.15
N GLN A 116 15.03 -29.57 41.51
CA GLN A 116 15.63 -30.88 41.78
C GLN A 116 14.80 -32.01 41.18
N ILE A 117 15.46 -33.08 40.74
CA ILE A 117 14.82 -34.33 40.30
C ILE A 117 15.60 -35.53 40.81
N GLN A 118 14.88 -36.56 41.24
CA GLN A 118 15.43 -37.81 41.70
C GLN A 118 15.25 -38.89 40.63
N PHE A 119 16.35 -39.51 40.20
CA PHE A 119 16.34 -40.63 39.23
C PHE A 119 16.50 -42.00 39.91
N SER A 120 17.21 -42.05 41.03
CA SER A 120 17.42 -43.26 41.84
C SER A 120 17.45 -42.88 43.34
N ALA A 121 17.54 -43.86 44.23
CA ALA A 121 17.63 -43.61 45.68
C ALA A 121 18.81 -42.68 46.06
N ASN A 122 19.91 -42.73 45.28
CA ASN A 122 21.13 -41.98 45.57
C ASN A 122 21.44 -40.88 44.53
N ASP A 123 20.79 -40.89 43.37
CA ASP A 123 21.06 -39.93 42.29
C ASP A 123 19.99 -38.84 42.24
N ILE A 124 20.31 -37.70 42.85
CA ILE A 124 19.51 -36.47 42.82
C ILE A 124 20.28 -35.41 42.02
N ILE A 125 19.65 -34.90 40.95
CA ILE A 125 20.15 -33.72 40.25
C ILE A 125 19.57 -32.49 40.93
N THR A 126 20.42 -31.60 41.41
CA THR A 126 20.04 -30.33 42.05
C THR A 126 20.57 -29.13 41.27
N GLY A 127 20.04 -27.95 41.58
CA GLY A 127 20.51 -26.68 40.99
C GLY A 127 19.97 -26.39 39.59
N LEU A 128 18.85 -27.00 39.21
CA LEU A 128 18.16 -26.69 37.96
C LEU A 128 17.55 -25.28 38.04
N ARG A 129 17.74 -24.48 36.98
CA ARG A 129 17.21 -23.11 36.89
C ARG A 129 16.14 -23.02 35.81
N ILE A 130 15.11 -22.20 36.07
CA ILE A 130 14.06 -21.89 35.09
C ILE A 130 14.70 -21.14 33.90
N ASN A 131 14.21 -21.41 32.68
CA ASN A 131 14.72 -20.88 31.41
C ASN A 131 16.15 -21.30 31.09
N THR A 132 16.57 -22.48 31.56
CA THR A 132 17.89 -23.05 31.24
C THR A 132 17.77 -24.51 30.83
N THR A 133 18.77 -24.98 30.09
CA THR A 133 18.97 -26.41 29.81
C THR A 133 20.21 -26.86 30.56
N SER A 134 20.06 -27.91 31.38
CA SER A 134 21.14 -28.47 32.20
C SER A 134 21.38 -29.92 31.81
N THR A 135 22.64 -30.31 31.70
CA THR A 135 23.03 -31.68 31.35
C THR A 135 23.88 -32.28 32.47
N ARG A 136 23.57 -33.51 32.86
CA ARG A 136 24.27 -34.25 33.93
C ARG A 136 24.43 -35.71 33.55
N SER A 137 25.63 -36.23 33.75
CA SER A 137 25.91 -37.66 33.65
C SER A 137 25.66 -38.33 35.00
N LEU A 138 24.98 -39.48 35.00
CA LEU A 138 24.71 -40.27 36.19
C LEU A 138 24.71 -41.77 35.87
N THR A 139 24.84 -42.61 36.89
CA THR A 139 24.84 -44.07 36.75
C THR A 139 23.50 -44.62 37.23
N LEU A 140 22.61 -44.98 36.30
CA LEU A 140 21.24 -45.42 36.63
C LEU A 140 21.19 -46.78 37.34
N ALA A 141 22.15 -47.66 37.05
CA ALA A 141 22.25 -48.98 37.65
C ALA A 141 23.69 -49.52 37.58
N GLY A 142 24.05 -50.35 38.56
CA GLY A 142 25.41 -50.84 38.75
C GLY A 142 26.35 -49.75 39.29
N THR A 143 27.61 -50.09 39.52
CA THR A 143 28.62 -49.11 39.95
C THR A 143 29.87 -49.22 39.09
N ILE A 144 30.53 -48.07 38.88
CA ILE A 144 31.85 -47.97 38.26
C ILE A 144 32.72 -47.19 39.23
N THR A 145 33.80 -47.80 39.70
CA THR A 145 34.79 -47.08 40.50
C THR A 145 35.79 -46.34 39.60
N LEU A 146 36.43 -45.32 40.14
CA LEU A 146 37.50 -44.58 39.44
C LEU A 146 38.64 -45.48 38.97
N ASP A 147 38.86 -46.61 39.66
CA ASP A 147 39.88 -47.62 39.33
C ASP A 147 39.46 -48.55 38.17
N GLY A 148 38.31 -48.30 37.53
CA GLY A 148 37.80 -49.08 36.40
C GLY A 148 37.16 -50.41 36.77
N ARG A 149 36.85 -50.66 38.06
CA ARG A 149 36.07 -51.84 38.47
C ARG A 149 34.59 -51.57 38.27
N CYS A 150 33.87 -52.55 37.74
CA CYS A 150 32.43 -52.48 37.59
C CYS A 150 31.76 -53.53 38.49
N THR A 151 30.57 -53.19 39.03
CA THR A 151 29.66 -54.18 39.60
C THR A 151 28.31 -54.07 38.90
N GLY A 152 27.88 -55.17 38.29
CA GLY A 152 26.64 -55.21 37.54
C GLY A 152 25.42 -55.30 38.46
N ALA A 153 24.34 -54.64 38.05
CA ALA A 153 23.03 -54.75 38.68
C ALA A 153 22.00 -55.20 37.64
N GLN A 154 20.81 -55.56 38.10
CA GLN A 154 19.65 -55.71 37.22
C GLN A 154 19.09 -54.33 36.90
N TYR A 155 18.79 -54.07 35.62
CA TYR A 155 18.19 -52.83 35.16
C TYR A 155 17.07 -53.13 34.16
N SER A 156 15.96 -52.40 34.29
CA SER A 156 14.84 -52.49 33.36
C SER A 156 14.34 -51.11 33.01
N ASP A 157 13.99 -50.92 31.75
CA ASP A 157 13.32 -49.73 31.24
C ASP A 157 12.24 -50.14 30.21
N PRO A 158 11.49 -49.20 29.59
CA PRO A 158 10.46 -49.54 28.61
C PRO A 158 10.94 -50.32 27.38
N PHE A 159 12.25 -50.45 27.17
CA PHE A 159 12.85 -51.05 25.99
C PHE A 159 13.49 -52.42 26.26
N GLY A 160 13.55 -52.87 27.51
CA GLY A 160 14.03 -54.21 27.87
C GLY A 160 14.46 -54.35 29.32
N THR A 161 14.90 -55.56 29.65
CA THR A 161 15.47 -55.90 30.95
C THR A 161 16.83 -56.56 30.74
N TRP A 162 17.84 -56.11 31.48
CA TRP A 162 19.19 -56.65 31.42
C TRP A 162 19.67 -57.02 32.83
N ASN A 163 20.44 -58.11 32.91
CA ASN A 163 21.01 -58.59 34.15
C ASN A 163 22.52 -58.39 34.15
N ASN A 164 23.07 -58.07 35.33
CA ASN A 164 24.51 -57.89 35.56
C ASN A 164 25.12 -56.82 34.63
N VAL A 165 24.43 -55.67 34.54
CA VAL A 165 24.82 -54.53 33.70
C VAL A 165 25.16 -53.29 34.51
N VAL A 166 25.92 -52.40 33.88
CA VAL A 166 26.14 -51.03 34.35
C VAL A 166 25.57 -50.07 33.31
N VAL A 167 24.83 -49.07 33.79
CA VAL A 167 24.08 -48.14 32.95
C VAL A 167 24.54 -46.72 33.22
N GLN A 168 25.21 -46.12 32.25
CA GLN A 168 25.56 -44.71 32.27
C GLN A 168 24.52 -43.94 31.47
N ALA A 169 24.05 -42.80 31.99
CA ALA A 169 23.11 -41.94 31.31
C ALA A 169 23.55 -40.48 31.34
N SER A 170 23.37 -39.79 30.22
CA SER A 170 23.42 -38.35 30.11
C SER A 170 21.98 -37.82 30.08
N VAL A 171 21.58 -37.13 31.14
CA VAL A 171 20.25 -36.55 31.26
C VAL A 171 20.33 -35.06 30.94
N THR A 172 19.55 -34.63 29.95
CA THR A 172 19.38 -33.24 29.56
C THR A 172 18.00 -32.76 29.97
N ILE A 173 17.94 -31.77 30.85
CA ILE A 173 16.71 -31.21 31.42
C ILE A 173 16.55 -29.77 30.95
N THR A 174 15.43 -29.47 30.31
CA THR A 174 15.06 -28.13 29.88
C THR A 174 13.80 -27.69 30.62
N LEU A 175 13.89 -26.56 31.31
CA LEU A 175 12.77 -25.93 32.02
C LEU A 175 12.51 -24.55 31.42
N ARG A 176 11.26 -24.25 31.02
CA ARG A 176 10.87 -22.91 30.55
C ARG A 176 9.59 -22.42 31.23
N SER A 177 9.50 -21.13 31.50
CA SER A 177 8.29 -20.48 32.02
C SER A 177 8.06 -19.18 31.26
N PHE A 178 6.88 -19.03 30.68
CA PHE A 178 6.50 -17.85 29.89
C PHE A 178 4.98 -17.62 29.95
N TYR A 179 4.51 -16.54 29.33
CA TYR A 179 3.10 -16.26 29.14
C TYR A 179 2.70 -16.58 27.70
N ALA A 180 1.59 -17.29 27.53
CA ALA A 180 1.06 -17.67 26.22
C ALA A 180 -0.35 -17.10 26.01
N PRO A 181 -0.68 -16.62 24.80
CA PRO A 181 -1.99 -16.09 24.50
C PRO A 181 -3.02 -17.21 24.29
N ILE A 182 -4.17 -17.03 24.92
CA ILE A 182 -5.39 -17.81 24.74
C ILE A 182 -6.33 -17.02 23.87
N LYS A 183 -6.76 -17.60 22.75
CA LYS A 183 -7.83 -17.05 21.92
C LYS A 183 -9.19 -17.37 22.53
N LEU A 184 -9.89 -16.36 23.04
CA LEU A 184 -11.14 -16.52 23.79
C LEU A 184 -12.30 -17.04 22.93
N GLY A 185 -12.33 -16.72 21.64
CA GLY A 185 -13.39 -17.16 20.73
C GLY A 185 -13.36 -18.65 20.37
N THR A 186 -12.18 -19.29 20.46
CA THR A 186 -12.01 -20.71 20.14
C THR A 186 -11.55 -21.54 21.34
N SER A 187 -11.25 -20.91 22.48
CA SER A 187 -10.67 -21.55 23.68
C SER A 187 -9.37 -22.34 23.39
N HIS A 188 -8.52 -21.80 22.50
CA HIS A 188 -7.21 -22.39 22.19
C HIS A 188 -6.07 -21.54 22.76
N LEU A 189 -5.11 -22.20 23.41
CA LEU A 189 -3.83 -21.66 23.82
C LEU A 189 -2.82 -21.80 22.67
N ILE A 190 -2.08 -20.74 22.37
CA ILE A 190 -1.10 -20.71 21.26
C ILE A 190 0.30 -20.73 21.86
N LEU A 191 1.05 -21.80 21.59
CA LEU A 191 2.43 -21.96 22.04
C LEU A 191 3.41 -21.18 21.14
N PRO A 192 4.64 -20.88 21.63
CA PRO A 192 5.66 -20.18 20.84
C PRO A 192 6.05 -20.88 19.54
N SER A 193 5.86 -22.20 19.47
CA SER A 193 6.04 -23.00 18.25
C SER A 193 4.95 -22.79 17.20
N GLY A 194 3.85 -22.10 17.53
CA GLY A 194 2.65 -21.99 16.72
C GLY A 194 1.64 -23.13 16.93
N ARG A 195 1.90 -24.07 17.85
CA ARG A 195 0.94 -25.14 18.17
C ARG A 195 -0.27 -24.58 18.92
N HIS A 196 -1.46 -25.02 18.52
CA HIS A 196 -2.74 -24.71 19.17
C HIS A 196 -3.16 -25.86 20.07
N CYS A 197 -3.38 -25.58 21.36
CA CYS A 197 -3.80 -26.57 22.36
C CYS A 197 -5.14 -26.14 22.98
N LEU A 198 -6.02 -27.09 23.31
CA LEU A 198 -7.31 -26.78 23.94
C LEU A 198 -7.10 -26.40 25.40
N VAL A 199 -7.59 -25.24 25.83
CA VAL A 199 -7.33 -24.71 27.19
C VAL A 199 -7.83 -25.65 28.29
N THR A 200 -8.92 -26.39 28.02
CA THR A 200 -9.55 -27.34 28.96
C THR A 200 -8.70 -28.59 29.24
N GLU A 201 -7.73 -28.92 28.40
CA GLU A 201 -6.88 -30.11 28.57
C GLU A 201 -5.77 -29.89 29.62
N GLU A 202 -5.48 -28.63 29.98
CA GLU A 202 -4.43 -28.20 30.95
C GLU A 202 -3.00 -28.68 30.65
N SER A 203 -2.83 -29.45 29.58
CA SER A 203 -1.59 -30.08 29.17
C SER A 203 -1.54 -30.23 27.65
N CYS A 204 -0.35 -30.09 27.08
CA CYS A 204 -0.11 -30.30 25.65
C CYS A 204 1.38 -30.53 25.40
N GLU A 205 1.70 -31.33 24.40
CA GLU A 205 3.08 -31.54 23.98
C GLU A 205 3.44 -30.56 22.85
N ASP A 206 4.54 -29.84 23.02
CA ASP A 206 5.04 -28.88 22.03
C ASP A 206 5.72 -29.59 20.84
N ALA A 207 6.05 -28.86 19.77
CA ALA A 207 6.57 -29.43 18.52
C ALA A 207 7.89 -30.22 18.67
N GLU A 208 8.72 -29.90 19.68
CA GLU A 208 9.98 -30.60 19.94
C GLU A 208 9.87 -31.61 21.09
N GLY A 209 8.67 -31.93 21.57
CA GLY A 209 8.42 -32.91 22.63
C GLY A 209 8.53 -32.35 24.05
N GLU A 210 8.38 -31.03 24.23
CA GLU A 210 8.27 -30.41 25.55
C GLU A 210 6.86 -30.61 26.12
N ALA A 211 6.78 -31.24 27.30
CA ALA A 211 5.54 -31.32 28.05
C ALA A 211 5.20 -29.93 28.60
N THR A 212 4.06 -29.39 28.17
CA THR A 212 3.60 -28.04 28.47
C THR A 212 2.36 -28.09 29.34
N PHE A 213 2.33 -27.31 30.41
CA PHE A 213 1.22 -27.27 31.37
C PHE A 213 0.80 -25.84 31.70
N TRP A 214 -0.48 -25.66 31.96
CA TRP A 214 -1.08 -24.42 32.42
C TRP A 214 -2.28 -24.71 33.31
N THR A 215 -2.76 -23.70 34.02
CA THR A 215 -4.00 -23.82 34.80
C THR A 215 -5.16 -23.27 33.99
N ALA A 216 -6.25 -24.04 33.84
CA ALA A 216 -7.45 -23.50 33.21
C ALA A 216 -7.98 -22.35 34.06
N THR A 217 -8.21 -21.20 33.45
CA THR A 217 -8.84 -20.08 34.16
C THR A 217 -10.29 -20.43 34.39
N VAL A 218 -10.72 -20.44 35.65
CA VAL A 218 -12.14 -20.60 36.02
C VAL A 218 -12.94 -19.54 35.28
N GLU A 219 -13.90 -19.96 34.45
CA GLU A 219 -14.79 -19.03 33.76
C GLU A 219 -15.63 -18.30 34.80
N ASP A 220 -15.36 -17.01 34.97
CA ASP A 220 -16.23 -16.14 35.75
C ASP A 220 -17.58 -16.01 35.02
N ASN A 221 -18.70 -16.19 35.73
CA ASN A 221 -20.06 -16.18 35.15
C ASN A 221 -20.36 -14.90 34.35
N CYS A 222 -19.67 -13.81 34.70
CA CYS A 222 -19.83 -12.50 34.08
C CYS A 222 -18.83 -12.22 32.96
N HIS A 223 -17.83 -13.08 32.78
CA HIS A 223 -16.77 -12.94 31.79
C HIS A 223 -16.15 -11.52 31.74
N PHE A 224 -15.90 -10.90 32.90
CA PHE A 224 -15.29 -9.55 32.96
C PHE A 224 -13.94 -9.48 32.22
N ASP A 225 -13.23 -10.59 32.15
CA ASP A 225 -11.97 -10.73 31.40
C ASP A 225 -12.13 -10.57 29.88
N ARG A 226 -13.35 -10.69 29.35
CA ARG A 226 -13.66 -10.47 27.92
C ARG A 226 -13.74 -8.99 27.53
N TYR A 227 -13.53 -8.07 28.48
CA TYR A 227 -13.62 -6.64 28.25
C TYR A 227 -12.38 -5.92 28.77
N ASP A 228 -11.80 -5.06 27.94
CA ASP A 228 -10.73 -4.13 28.31
C ASP A 228 -11.27 -2.71 28.40
N VAL A 229 -10.76 -1.94 29.37
CA VAL A 229 -11.19 -0.54 29.60
C VAL A 229 -10.28 0.40 28.80
N LEU A 230 -10.77 0.88 27.66
CA LEU A 230 -10.05 1.85 26.82
C LEU A 230 -9.98 3.23 27.48
N TYR A 231 -11.11 3.66 28.05
CA TYR A 231 -11.23 4.96 28.68
C TYR A 231 -12.12 4.88 29.93
N GLU A 232 -11.77 5.67 30.94
CA GLU A 232 -12.53 5.84 32.18
C GLU A 232 -12.45 7.32 32.57
N GLY A 233 -13.61 7.98 32.68
CA GLY A 233 -13.67 9.41 32.96
C GLY A 233 -14.94 10.08 32.48
N MET A 234 -14.95 11.42 32.52
CA MET A 234 -16.07 12.23 32.06
C MET A 234 -16.07 12.36 30.54
N ALA A 235 -17.20 12.04 29.90
CA ALA A 235 -17.43 12.26 28.48
C ALA A 235 -18.68 13.12 28.26
N ASN A 236 -18.73 13.80 27.12
CA ASN A 236 -19.89 14.60 26.75
C ASN A 236 -20.98 13.69 26.15
N LYS A 237 -22.14 13.66 26.79
CA LYS A 237 -23.33 12.95 26.36
C LYS A 237 -24.27 13.93 25.67
N VAL A 238 -24.54 13.70 24.40
CA VAL A 238 -25.47 14.48 23.58
C VAL A 238 -26.71 13.64 23.37
N SER A 239 -27.83 14.11 23.91
CA SER A 239 -29.12 13.43 23.80
C SER A 239 -30.08 14.30 22.98
N PRO A 240 -30.82 13.73 22.02
CA PRO A 240 -31.90 14.46 21.37
C PRO A 240 -33.03 14.79 22.37
N PRO A 241 -33.82 15.84 22.10
CA PRO A 241 -34.91 16.26 22.98
C PRO A 241 -36.04 15.21 23.04
N ASP A 242 -36.30 14.52 21.92
CA ASP A 242 -37.22 13.39 21.82
C ASP A 242 -36.49 12.12 21.33
N SER A 243 -36.86 10.96 21.88
CA SER A 243 -36.28 9.65 21.52
C SER A 243 -36.52 9.24 20.06
N THR A 244 -37.43 9.93 19.37
CA THR A 244 -37.72 9.77 17.93
C THR A 244 -36.79 10.60 17.03
N SER A 245 -36.04 11.55 17.59
CA SER A 245 -35.20 12.49 16.83
C SER A 245 -33.77 11.98 16.59
N GLY A 246 -33.36 10.86 17.18
CA GLY A 246 -32.07 10.21 16.93
C GLY A 246 -31.51 9.41 18.12
N PRO A 247 -30.39 8.70 17.93
CA PRO A 247 -29.72 7.99 19.02
C PRO A 247 -28.88 8.94 19.90
N THR A 248 -28.75 8.61 21.18
CA THR A 248 -27.83 9.30 22.11
C THR A 248 -26.38 9.08 21.68
N MET A 249 -25.57 10.13 21.77
CA MET A 249 -24.15 10.09 21.42
C MET A 249 -23.28 10.39 22.65
N PHE A 250 -22.15 9.71 22.74
CA PHE A 250 -21.07 10.05 23.67
C PHE A 250 -19.84 10.47 22.87
N SER A 251 -19.23 11.58 23.26
CA SER A 251 -18.03 12.10 22.64
C SER A 251 -17.02 12.58 23.67
N LEU A 252 -15.75 12.46 23.32
CA LEU A 252 -14.64 12.96 24.12
C LEU A 252 -13.55 13.45 23.18
N THR A 253 -12.96 14.59 23.52
CA THR A 253 -11.76 15.11 22.87
C THR A 253 -10.72 15.40 23.95
N SER A 254 -9.71 14.53 24.07
CA SER A 254 -8.58 14.66 24.99
C SER A 254 -7.27 14.38 24.26
N GLN A 255 -6.13 14.74 24.85
CA GLN A 255 -4.80 14.54 24.24
C GLN A 255 -4.53 13.07 23.87
N ASP A 256 -4.94 12.14 24.75
CA ASP A 256 -4.66 10.70 24.58
C ASP A 256 -5.82 9.94 23.90
N THR A 257 -7.06 10.42 24.03
CA THR A 257 -8.26 9.70 23.59
C THR A 257 -9.26 10.65 22.94
N THR A 258 -9.69 10.29 21.73
CA THR A 258 -10.75 11.01 21.01
C THR A 258 -11.68 9.98 20.39
N PHE A 259 -12.98 10.11 20.66
CA PHE A 259 -14.00 9.26 20.06
C PHE A 259 -15.34 10.00 20.01
N ALA A 260 -16.19 9.58 19.08
CA ALA A 260 -17.61 9.89 19.08
C ALA A 260 -18.36 8.60 18.74
N LEU A 261 -19.20 8.11 19.65
CA LEU A 261 -19.93 6.85 19.50
C LEU A 261 -21.41 7.07 19.80
N THR A 262 -22.27 6.52 18.94
CA THR A 262 -23.73 6.51 19.09
C THR A 262 -24.19 5.22 19.74
N THR A 263 -25.09 5.33 20.70
CA THR A 263 -25.65 4.15 21.35
C THR A 263 -26.78 3.57 20.50
N THR A 264 -26.74 2.26 20.25
CA THR A 264 -27.74 1.55 19.43
C THR A 264 -28.74 0.80 20.29
N SER A 265 -28.26 -0.02 21.22
CA SER A 265 -29.10 -0.81 22.14
C SER A 265 -28.42 -0.98 23.50
N THR A 266 -29.13 -1.53 24.47
CA THR A 266 -28.58 -1.91 25.77
C THR A 266 -28.31 -3.41 25.82
N LEU A 267 -27.32 -3.83 26.61
CA LEU A 267 -26.94 -5.21 26.90
C LEU A 267 -26.82 -5.37 28.42
N PRO A 268 -27.74 -6.10 29.09
CA PRO A 268 -27.60 -6.41 30.50
C PRO A 268 -26.52 -7.47 30.70
N LEU A 269 -25.55 -7.19 31.57
CA LEU A 269 -24.47 -8.11 31.92
C LEU A 269 -24.13 -7.95 33.40
N CYS A 270 -24.46 -8.96 34.22
CA CYS A 270 -24.16 -9.01 35.65
C CYS A 270 -24.53 -7.76 36.46
N GLY A 271 -25.77 -7.28 36.27
CA GLY A 271 -26.27 -6.10 36.97
C GLY A 271 -25.86 -4.76 36.35
N TYR A 272 -24.97 -4.77 35.35
CA TYR A 272 -24.63 -3.59 34.55
C TYR A 272 -25.44 -3.54 33.25
N PHE A 273 -25.72 -2.33 32.78
CA PHE A 273 -26.33 -2.08 31.48
C PHE A 273 -25.29 -1.48 30.54
N LEU A 274 -24.67 -2.32 29.71
CA LEU A 274 -23.71 -1.89 28.71
C LEU A 274 -24.47 -1.32 27.50
N LEU A 275 -24.12 -0.12 27.08
CA LEU A 275 -24.65 0.51 25.87
C LEU A 275 -23.83 0.00 24.68
N LYS A 276 -24.48 -0.73 23.77
CA LYS A 276 -23.89 -1.12 22.49
C LYS A 276 -23.73 0.13 21.63
N THR A 277 -22.64 0.16 20.88
CA THR A 277 -22.36 1.24 19.92
C THR A 277 -22.57 0.77 18.49
N GLU A 278 -22.41 1.66 17.52
CA GLU A 278 -22.31 1.32 16.09
C GLU A 278 -21.11 0.41 15.80
N HIS A 279 -20.10 0.41 16.67
CA HIS A 279 -18.94 -0.46 16.53
C HIS A 279 -19.17 -1.78 17.29
N PRO A 280 -19.05 -2.96 16.62
CA PRO A 280 -19.46 -4.24 17.20
C PRO A 280 -18.64 -4.67 18.43
N LYS A 281 -17.41 -4.14 18.58
CA LYS A 281 -16.51 -4.46 19.69
C LYS A 281 -16.49 -3.40 20.80
N LEU A 282 -17.17 -2.26 20.64
CA LEU A 282 -17.12 -1.16 21.62
C LEU A 282 -18.45 -1.01 22.36
N PHE A 283 -18.34 -0.88 23.67
CA PHE A 283 -19.47 -0.72 24.58
C PHE A 283 -19.21 0.44 25.53
N ILE A 284 -20.26 1.15 25.92
CA ILE A 284 -20.19 2.26 26.87
C ILE A 284 -20.97 1.87 28.11
N LEU A 285 -20.34 1.97 29.27
CA LEU A 285 -21.05 1.96 30.54
C LEU A 285 -21.16 3.40 31.03
N ALA A 286 -22.39 3.92 31.09
CA ALA A 286 -22.66 5.18 31.79
C ALA A 286 -22.84 4.89 33.28
N THR A 287 -21.94 5.41 34.13
CA THR A 287 -21.91 5.08 35.57
C THR A 287 -21.34 6.24 36.39
N SER A 288 -21.05 6.02 37.67
CA SER A 288 -20.30 6.92 38.55
C SER A 288 -18.91 6.36 38.83
N LYS A 289 -18.02 7.20 39.39
CA LYS A 289 -16.63 6.83 39.71
C LYS A 289 -16.51 5.62 40.67
N GLU A 290 -17.53 5.38 41.48
CA GLU A 290 -17.55 4.31 42.50
C GLU A 290 -18.08 2.97 41.96
N ASN A 291 -18.76 2.98 40.81
CA ASN A 291 -19.45 1.81 40.27
C ASN A 291 -18.90 1.44 38.88
N THR A 292 -17.64 1.03 38.84
CA THR A 292 -16.93 0.64 37.62
C THR A 292 -17.10 -0.84 37.32
N PHE A 293 -17.18 -1.21 36.04
CA PHE A 293 -17.33 -2.60 35.60
C PHE A 293 -16.05 -3.40 35.77
N LYS A 294 -14.90 -2.77 35.50
CA LYS A 294 -13.57 -3.33 35.65
C LYS A 294 -12.59 -2.19 35.90
N SER A 295 -11.59 -2.41 36.76
CA SER A 295 -10.51 -1.45 36.95
C SER A 295 -9.65 -1.34 35.69
N LYS A 296 -9.34 -0.12 35.26
CA LYS A 296 -8.45 0.12 34.13
C LYS A 296 -7.07 -0.52 34.39
N SER A 297 -6.63 -1.37 33.47
CA SER A 297 -5.33 -2.04 33.49
C SER A 297 -4.63 -1.88 32.13
N LYS A 298 -3.35 -2.26 32.06
CA LYS A 298 -2.58 -2.18 30.82
C LYS A 298 -3.14 -3.18 29.80
N ILE A 299 -3.57 -2.67 28.65
CA ILE A 299 -4.13 -3.48 27.56
C ILE A 299 -2.99 -4.17 26.81
N GLU A 300 -3.19 -5.45 26.47
CA GLU A 300 -2.25 -6.20 25.65
C GLU A 300 -2.27 -5.73 24.20
N VAL A 301 -1.09 -5.66 23.58
CA VAL A 301 -0.94 -5.15 22.20
C VAL A 301 -1.78 -5.96 21.20
N ASN A 302 -1.90 -7.28 21.41
CA ASN A 302 -2.70 -8.17 20.57
C ASN A 302 -4.21 -7.88 20.62
N ASN A 303 -4.68 -7.19 21.67
CA ASN A 303 -6.07 -6.79 21.82
C ASN A 303 -6.34 -5.36 21.31
N LEU A 304 -5.32 -4.58 20.93
CA LEU A 304 -5.51 -3.24 20.38
C LEU A 304 -5.90 -3.34 18.90
N ASP A 305 -7.15 -3.01 18.61
CA ASP A 305 -7.69 -2.99 17.25
C ASP A 305 -7.43 -1.61 16.61
N LEU A 306 -6.34 -1.51 15.83
CA LEU A 306 -5.95 -0.28 15.15
C LEU A 306 -7.04 0.24 14.21
N LEU A 307 -7.77 -0.66 13.54
CA LEU A 307 -8.83 -0.27 12.61
C LEU A 307 -10.00 0.36 13.36
N THR A 308 -10.37 -0.20 14.52
CA THR A 308 -11.37 0.37 15.42
C THR A 308 -10.97 1.77 15.89
N TYR A 309 -9.70 1.96 16.27
CA TYR A 309 -9.16 3.26 16.67
C TYR A 309 -9.26 4.30 15.54
N VAL A 310 -8.82 3.95 14.32
CA VAL A 310 -8.86 4.86 13.16
C VAL A 310 -10.31 5.19 12.77
N ASN A 311 -11.19 4.19 12.72
CA ASN A 311 -12.61 4.39 12.40
C ASN A 311 -13.29 5.34 13.39
N SER A 312 -12.99 5.22 14.69
CA SER A 312 -13.55 6.13 15.70
C SER A 312 -13.19 7.60 15.47
N LYS A 313 -12.00 7.87 14.91
CA LYS A 313 -11.56 9.23 14.56
C LYS A 313 -12.24 9.75 13.31
N PHE A 314 -12.43 8.92 12.30
CA PHE A 314 -13.20 9.30 11.11
C PHE A 314 -14.64 9.67 11.47
N VAL A 315 -15.31 8.85 12.29
CA VAL A 315 -16.66 9.13 12.78
C VAL A 315 -16.70 10.44 13.59
N TYR A 316 -15.68 10.69 14.41
CA TYR A 316 -15.56 11.98 15.12
C TYR A 316 -15.47 13.17 14.15
N VAL A 317 -14.59 13.10 13.15
CA VAL A 317 -14.40 14.18 12.17
C VAL A 317 -15.69 14.44 11.39
N GLU A 318 -16.34 13.39 10.89
CA GLU A 318 -17.61 13.50 10.18
C GLU A 318 -18.67 14.21 11.03
N ARG A 319 -18.81 13.79 12.30
CA ARG A 319 -19.80 14.37 13.23
C ARG A 319 -19.48 15.82 13.57
N HIS A 320 -18.21 16.13 13.83
CA HIS A 320 -17.78 17.50 14.10
C HIS A 320 -18.14 18.42 12.93
N ILE A 321 -17.83 18.00 11.69
CA ILE A 321 -18.18 18.74 10.47
C ILE A 321 -19.70 18.87 10.33
N LYS A 322 -20.47 17.80 10.57
CA LYS A 322 -21.93 17.82 10.49
C LYS A 322 -22.54 18.83 11.45
N THR A 323 -22.09 18.88 12.70
CA THR A 323 -22.57 19.84 13.70
C THR A 323 -22.26 21.27 13.27
N GLN A 324 -21.01 21.55 12.85
CA GLN A 324 -20.60 22.87 12.37
C GLN A 324 -21.39 23.34 11.15
N LEU A 325 -21.65 22.45 10.19
CA LEU A 325 -22.47 22.76 9.02
C LEU A 325 -23.94 23.02 9.39
N THR A 326 -24.48 22.29 10.36
CA THR A 326 -25.86 22.47 10.81
C THR A 326 -26.04 23.81 11.53
N GLU A 327 -25.08 24.20 12.38
CA GLU A 327 -25.05 25.51 13.03
C GLU A 327 -24.90 26.65 12.02
N LEU A 328 -23.99 26.50 11.05
CA LEU A 328 -23.82 27.47 9.97
C LEU A 328 -25.11 27.63 9.15
N TYR A 329 -25.77 26.52 8.81
CA TYR A 329 -27.04 26.54 8.09
C TYR A 329 -28.12 27.30 8.87
N ALA A 330 -28.28 27.00 10.16
CA ALA A 330 -29.24 27.72 11.02
C ALA A 330 -28.94 29.23 11.08
N ASN A 331 -27.66 29.60 11.15
CA ASN A 331 -27.23 31.01 11.12
C ASN A 331 -27.55 31.69 9.78
N ILE A 332 -27.31 31.02 8.65
CA ILE A 332 -27.61 31.57 7.31
C ILE A 332 -29.13 31.77 7.14
N ILE A 333 -29.95 30.80 7.58
CA ILE A 333 -31.42 30.93 7.51
C ILE A 333 -31.91 32.10 8.37
N ASN A 334 -31.39 32.24 9.59
CA ASN A 334 -31.68 33.39 10.45
C ASN A 334 -31.31 34.72 9.79
N GLN A 335 -30.10 34.82 9.23
CA GLN A 335 -29.62 36.04 8.57
C GLN A 335 -30.46 36.37 7.33
N ARG A 336 -30.84 35.35 6.53
CA ARG A 336 -31.72 35.54 5.39
C ARG A 336 -33.09 36.05 5.81
N CYS A 337 -33.69 35.46 6.85
CA CYS A 337 -34.98 35.93 7.38
C CYS A 337 -34.89 37.38 7.89
N ALA A 338 -33.83 37.72 8.63
CA ALA A 338 -33.59 39.08 9.10
C ALA A 338 -33.45 40.09 7.93
N LEU A 339 -32.77 39.70 6.86
CA LEU A 339 -32.67 40.53 5.65
C LEU A 339 -34.02 40.66 4.94
N GLU A 340 -34.78 39.58 4.80
CA GLU A 340 -36.14 39.62 4.23
C GLU A 340 -37.07 40.52 5.06
N GLN A 341 -36.98 40.48 6.39
CA GLN A 341 -37.69 41.42 7.27
C GLN A 341 -37.29 42.87 6.99
N GLN A 342 -36.00 43.18 6.82
CA GLN A 342 -35.54 44.54 6.49
C GLN A 342 -36.08 45.01 5.13
N VAL A 343 -36.07 44.14 4.12
CA VAL A 343 -36.64 44.43 2.80
C VAL A 343 -38.14 44.71 2.90
N LEU A 344 -38.87 43.90 3.68
CA LEU A 344 -40.31 44.12 3.91
C LEU A 344 -40.57 45.41 4.69
N ARG A 345 -39.75 45.77 5.70
CA ARG A 345 -39.87 47.07 6.40
C ARG A 345 -39.71 48.24 5.42
N ASN A 346 -38.71 48.17 4.55
CA ASN A 346 -38.48 49.20 3.54
C ASN A 346 -39.64 49.25 2.53
N ALA A 347 -40.20 48.11 2.15
CA ALA A 347 -41.36 48.04 1.27
C ALA A 347 -42.59 48.68 1.91
N LEU A 348 -42.87 48.43 3.20
CA LEU A 348 -44.00 49.02 3.92
C LEU A 348 -43.98 50.55 3.92
N ALA A 349 -42.82 51.20 3.84
CA ALA A 349 -42.71 52.65 3.68
C ALA A 349 -43.37 53.17 2.37
N LEU A 350 -43.52 52.31 1.37
CA LEU A 350 -44.19 52.62 0.10
C LEU A 350 -45.71 52.57 0.19
N ALA A 351 -46.30 52.05 1.28
CA ALA A 351 -47.74 51.82 1.39
C ALA A 351 -48.59 53.06 1.12
N ASN A 352 -48.16 54.23 1.62
CA ASN A 352 -48.90 55.49 1.48
C ASN A 352 -48.41 56.36 0.31
N ILE A 353 -47.20 56.11 -0.21
CA ILE A 353 -46.59 56.94 -1.26
C ILE A 353 -46.83 56.33 -2.63
N GLN A 354 -46.58 55.02 -2.77
CA GLN A 354 -46.68 54.30 -4.04
C GLN A 354 -47.13 52.85 -3.80
N PRO A 355 -48.44 52.63 -3.56
CA PRO A 355 -48.97 51.31 -3.19
C PRO A 355 -48.77 50.25 -4.29
N ASP A 356 -48.74 50.66 -5.54
CA ASP A 356 -48.44 49.81 -6.68
C ASP A 356 -47.02 49.20 -6.64
N GLU A 357 -46.03 49.93 -6.12
CA GLU A 357 -44.66 49.40 -5.94
C GLU A 357 -44.57 48.53 -4.68
N LEU A 358 -45.36 48.83 -3.64
CA LEU A 358 -45.50 47.94 -2.48
C LEU A 358 -45.99 46.56 -2.93
N ALA A 359 -47.05 46.50 -3.75
CA ALA A 359 -47.54 45.23 -4.29
C ALA A 359 -46.46 44.47 -5.06
N LEU A 360 -45.72 45.18 -5.92
CA LEU A 360 -44.63 44.58 -6.70
C LEU A 360 -43.49 44.07 -5.79
N ALA A 361 -43.15 44.81 -4.73
CA ALA A 361 -42.10 44.46 -3.79
C ALA A 361 -42.46 43.23 -2.93
N ILE A 362 -43.71 43.12 -2.48
CA ILE A 362 -44.20 41.98 -1.67
C ILE A 362 -44.38 40.74 -2.54
N MET A 363 -45.09 40.87 -3.67
CA MET A 363 -45.47 39.73 -4.51
C MET A 363 -44.36 39.28 -5.45
N LYS A 364 -43.35 40.13 -5.70
CA LYS A 364 -42.21 39.89 -6.61
C LYS A 364 -42.62 39.59 -8.06
N GLN A 365 -43.85 39.91 -8.44
CA GLN A 365 -44.41 39.69 -9.78
C GLN A 365 -45.38 40.84 -10.15
N PRO A 366 -45.46 41.23 -11.45
CA PRO A 366 -46.42 42.23 -11.91
C PRO A 366 -47.87 41.70 -11.86
N GLY A 367 -48.85 42.60 -11.99
CA GLY A 367 -50.27 42.24 -11.98
C GLY A 367 -50.93 42.17 -10.61
N TYR A 368 -50.29 42.74 -9.58
CA TYR A 368 -50.91 42.98 -8.28
C TYR A 368 -51.01 44.48 -8.03
N MET A 369 -52.17 44.92 -7.54
CA MET A 369 -52.43 46.29 -7.10
C MET A 369 -52.56 46.29 -5.58
N ALA A 370 -52.01 47.30 -4.90
CA ALA A 370 -52.27 47.48 -3.48
C ALA A 370 -53.24 48.65 -3.25
N VAL A 371 -54.18 48.47 -2.33
CA VAL A 371 -55.12 49.51 -1.90
C VAL A 371 -54.97 49.68 -0.40
N PRO A 372 -54.31 50.76 0.08
CA PRO A 372 -54.17 51.02 1.50
C PRO A 372 -55.52 51.43 2.10
N ALA A 373 -55.87 50.86 3.25
CA ALA A 373 -57.11 51.12 3.96
C ALA A 373 -56.85 51.13 5.48
N GLY A 374 -56.60 52.30 6.05
CA GLY A 374 -56.22 52.42 7.47
C GLY A 374 -54.89 51.73 7.76
N GLU A 375 -54.87 50.81 8.73
CA GLU A 375 -53.68 50.04 9.15
C GLU A 375 -53.46 48.74 8.35
N VAL A 376 -54.26 48.51 7.30
CA VAL A 376 -54.13 47.35 6.44
C VAL A 376 -53.95 47.75 4.98
N VAL A 377 -53.47 46.81 4.17
CA VAL A 377 -53.39 46.93 2.72
C VAL A 377 -54.08 45.75 2.05
N HIS A 378 -54.93 46.04 1.09
CA HIS A 378 -55.59 45.04 0.26
C HIS A 378 -54.79 44.82 -1.02
N LEU A 379 -54.19 43.64 -1.17
CA LEU A 379 -53.54 43.21 -2.40
C LEU A 379 -54.57 42.57 -3.31
N VAL A 380 -54.76 43.16 -4.49
CA VAL A 380 -55.71 42.76 -5.51
C VAL A 380 -54.95 42.11 -6.66
N LYS A 381 -55.23 40.84 -6.95
CA LYS A 381 -54.68 40.16 -8.14
C LYS A 381 -55.49 40.52 -9.38
N CYS A 382 -54.82 41.12 -10.35
CA CYS A 382 -55.42 41.60 -11.60
C CYS A 382 -55.38 40.52 -12.69
N VAL A 383 -56.28 40.63 -13.67
CA VAL A 383 -56.42 39.63 -14.74
C VAL A 383 -55.50 39.99 -15.92
N PRO A 384 -54.65 39.07 -16.41
CA PRO A 384 -53.81 39.34 -17.57
C PRO A 384 -54.65 39.47 -18.84
N VAL A 385 -54.35 40.46 -19.67
CA VAL A 385 -54.99 40.75 -20.95
C VAL A 385 -53.96 41.13 -22.00
N GLU A 386 -54.17 40.69 -23.23
CA GLU A 386 -53.32 41.07 -24.37
C GLU A 386 -53.63 42.49 -24.83
N CYS A 387 -52.58 43.25 -25.15
CA CYS A 387 -52.68 44.63 -25.59
C CYS A 387 -51.72 44.93 -26.74
N THR A 388 -52.05 45.93 -27.54
CA THR A 388 -51.21 46.40 -28.66
C THR A 388 -50.76 47.83 -28.44
N ILE A 389 -49.51 48.16 -28.74
CA ILE A 389 -48.98 49.52 -28.58
C ILE A 389 -49.78 50.48 -29.49
N ARG A 390 -50.18 51.62 -28.92
CA ARG A 390 -50.93 52.66 -29.62
C ARG A 390 -50.01 53.84 -29.92
N HIS A 391 -49.98 54.30 -31.17
CA HIS A 391 -49.23 55.49 -31.54
C HIS A 391 -49.98 56.76 -31.13
N THR A 392 -49.28 57.67 -30.47
CA THR A 392 -49.80 58.98 -30.04
C THR A 392 -48.89 60.10 -30.56
N GLN A 393 -49.38 61.34 -30.58
CA GLN A 393 -48.57 62.52 -30.93
C GLN A 393 -47.86 63.14 -29.71
N PHE A 394 -48.37 62.85 -28.52
CA PHE A 394 -47.82 63.30 -27.24
C PHE A 394 -47.11 62.16 -26.52
N CYS A 395 -46.14 62.51 -25.67
CA CYS A 395 -45.41 61.58 -24.82
C CYS A 395 -46.07 61.48 -23.44
N TYR A 396 -46.00 60.28 -22.85
CA TYR A 396 -46.59 59.96 -21.56
C TYR A 396 -45.59 59.16 -20.71
N ASN A 397 -45.78 59.16 -19.39
CA ASN A 397 -45.02 58.28 -18.48
C ASN A 397 -45.50 56.83 -18.55
N GLU A 398 -46.76 56.62 -18.88
CA GLU A 398 -47.39 55.31 -19.09
C GLU A 398 -47.42 54.96 -20.58
N LEU A 399 -47.26 53.68 -20.92
CA LEU A 399 -47.23 53.24 -22.31
C LEU A 399 -48.64 53.26 -22.92
N PRO A 400 -48.92 54.02 -24.00
CA PRO A 400 -50.22 53.99 -24.63
C PRO A 400 -50.47 52.63 -25.30
N VAL A 401 -51.57 51.97 -24.94
CA VAL A 401 -51.94 50.65 -25.45
C VAL A 401 -53.41 50.62 -25.87
N THR A 402 -53.77 49.65 -26.69
CA THR A 402 -55.15 49.36 -27.08
C THR A 402 -55.48 47.95 -26.61
N VAL A 403 -56.60 47.82 -25.89
CA VAL A 403 -57.14 46.56 -25.38
C VAL A 403 -58.56 46.46 -25.88
N ARG A 404 -58.91 45.40 -26.62
CA ARG A 404 -60.28 45.20 -27.15
C ARG A 404 -60.88 46.45 -27.83
N ASN A 405 -60.11 47.09 -28.72
CA ASN A 405 -60.45 48.35 -29.42
C ASN A 405 -60.72 49.58 -28.53
N THR A 406 -60.41 49.49 -27.24
CA THR A 406 -60.48 50.62 -26.30
C THR A 406 -59.09 51.10 -25.92
N SER A 407 -58.91 52.42 -25.85
CA SER A 407 -57.63 53.04 -25.53
C SER A 407 -57.36 53.02 -24.03
N TYR A 408 -56.23 52.46 -23.64
CA TYR A 408 -55.72 52.45 -22.27
C TYR A 408 -54.27 52.92 -22.24
N PHE A 409 -53.73 53.03 -21.04
CA PHE A 409 -52.31 53.21 -20.81
C PHE A 409 -51.84 52.15 -19.83
N MET A 410 -50.62 51.66 -20.00
CA MET A 410 -50.02 50.63 -19.18
C MET A 410 -48.93 51.26 -18.31
N LYS A 411 -49.04 51.10 -16.99
CA LYS A 411 -48.02 51.61 -16.06
C LYS A 411 -46.67 50.91 -16.25
N PRO A 412 -45.54 51.63 -16.13
CA PRO A 412 -44.22 51.04 -16.15
C PRO A 412 -44.00 50.11 -14.93
N LYS A 413 -43.18 49.07 -15.09
CA LYS A 413 -42.86 48.01 -14.10
C LYS A 413 -43.98 47.02 -13.76
N ASN A 414 -45.11 47.48 -13.20
CA ASN A 414 -46.17 46.57 -12.75
C ASN A 414 -47.18 46.16 -13.85
N ARG A 415 -47.13 46.81 -15.02
CA ARG A 415 -47.95 46.55 -16.23
C ARG A 415 -49.47 46.64 -16.00
N ILE A 416 -49.92 47.43 -15.02
CA ILE A 416 -51.34 47.63 -14.75
C ILE A 416 -51.96 48.60 -15.78
N LEU A 417 -53.16 48.29 -16.24
CA LEU A 417 -53.94 49.15 -17.14
C LEU A 417 -54.64 50.28 -16.39
N VAL A 418 -54.50 51.49 -16.92
CA VAL A 418 -55.16 52.70 -16.45
C VAL A 418 -55.82 53.43 -17.61
N ARG A 419 -56.89 54.18 -17.32
CA ARG A 419 -57.66 54.92 -18.34
C ARG A 419 -57.02 56.27 -18.68
N THR A 420 -56.28 56.85 -17.74
CA THR A 420 -55.64 58.15 -17.85
C THR A 420 -54.12 58.01 -17.72
N ALA A 421 -53.37 58.91 -18.36
CA ALA A 421 -51.91 58.93 -18.31
C ALA A 421 -51.39 60.32 -17.94
N THR A 422 -50.16 60.35 -17.45
CA THR A 422 -49.43 61.55 -17.07
C THR A 422 -48.70 62.09 -18.30
N PRO A 423 -49.10 63.25 -18.86
CA PRO A 423 -48.44 63.83 -20.02
C PRO A 423 -47.03 64.29 -19.64
N LYS A 424 -46.06 64.09 -20.55
CA LYS A 424 -44.67 64.52 -20.40
C LYS A 424 -44.19 65.16 -21.71
N GLU A 425 -43.28 66.11 -21.60
CA GLU A 425 -42.62 66.70 -22.75
C GLU A 425 -41.72 65.67 -23.46
N CYS A 426 -41.88 65.53 -24.77
CA CYS A 426 -41.08 64.62 -25.58
C CYS A 426 -39.62 65.11 -25.64
N ASN A 427 -38.69 64.32 -25.09
CA ASN A 427 -37.27 64.68 -24.97
C ASN A 427 -36.37 63.53 -25.42
N GLU A 428 -35.50 63.78 -26.39
CA GLU A 428 -34.58 62.78 -26.95
C GLU A 428 -33.41 62.41 -26.02
N LEU A 429 -33.01 63.32 -25.12
CA LEU A 429 -31.94 63.09 -24.15
C LEU A 429 -32.44 62.28 -22.94
N LEU A 430 -33.69 62.49 -22.53
CA LEU A 430 -34.34 61.81 -21.39
C LEU A 430 -35.68 61.16 -21.80
N PRO A 431 -35.68 60.24 -22.79
CA PRO A 431 -36.88 59.60 -23.28
C PRO A 431 -37.47 58.66 -22.23
N THR A 432 -38.77 58.40 -22.30
CA THR A 432 -39.36 57.30 -21.53
C THR A 432 -39.00 55.97 -22.18
N MET A 433 -38.45 55.06 -21.39
CA MET A 433 -37.95 53.77 -21.87
C MET A 433 -38.77 52.62 -21.29
N TYR A 434 -39.07 51.62 -22.11
CA TYR A 434 -39.79 50.42 -21.70
C TYR A 434 -39.07 49.17 -22.17
N GLN A 435 -39.07 48.14 -21.33
CA GLN A 435 -38.59 46.82 -21.69
C GLN A 435 -39.76 45.97 -22.22
N LEU A 436 -39.73 45.66 -23.52
CA LEU A 436 -40.77 44.93 -24.24
C LEU A 436 -40.12 43.75 -24.97
N HIS A 437 -40.57 42.53 -24.70
CA HIS A 437 -40.04 41.29 -25.31
C HIS A 437 -38.49 41.17 -25.23
N GLY A 438 -37.90 41.55 -24.10
CA GLY A 438 -36.45 41.49 -23.87
C GLY A 438 -35.65 42.69 -24.42
N ASN A 439 -36.23 43.50 -25.31
CA ASN A 439 -35.57 44.66 -25.91
C ASN A 439 -36.05 45.97 -25.28
N TRP A 440 -35.19 46.99 -25.32
CA TRP A 440 -35.48 48.31 -24.77
C TRP A 440 -35.95 49.27 -25.85
N TYR A 441 -37.11 49.87 -25.65
CA TYR A 441 -37.67 50.84 -26.57
C TYR A 441 -37.73 52.23 -25.93
N LYS A 442 -37.17 53.23 -26.60
CA LYS A 442 -37.37 54.66 -26.31
C LYS A 442 -38.67 55.10 -26.95
N MET A 443 -39.54 55.75 -26.18
CA MET A 443 -40.79 56.32 -26.67
C MET A 443 -40.62 57.83 -26.84
N ASN A 444 -40.52 58.27 -28.10
CA ASN A 444 -40.44 59.69 -28.40
C ASN A 444 -41.03 60.02 -29.77
N PRO A 445 -42.25 60.54 -29.81
CA PRO A 445 -43.51 59.83 -29.56
C PRO A 445 -43.68 58.47 -30.29
N LYS A 446 -42.79 58.11 -31.21
CA LYS A 446 -42.76 56.78 -31.84
C LYS A 446 -41.83 55.83 -31.06
N PRO A 447 -42.13 54.52 -31.01
CA PRO A 447 -41.23 53.53 -30.43
C PRO A 447 -39.98 53.37 -31.29
N MET A 448 -38.81 53.52 -30.68
CA MET A 448 -37.52 53.24 -31.29
C MET A 448 -36.73 52.28 -30.41
N GLU A 449 -36.23 51.19 -30.98
CA GLU A 449 -35.37 50.27 -30.27
C GLU A 449 -34.05 50.95 -29.85
N SER A 450 -33.52 50.55 -28.70
CA SER A 450 -32.36 51.16 -28.07
C SER A 450 -31.57 50.13 -27.26
N LEU A 451 -30.31 50.48 -26.98
CA LEU A 451 -29.46 49.68 -26.10
C LEU A 451 -30.02 49.65 -24.67
N PRO A 452 -29.87 48.52 -23.96
CA PRO A 452 -30.28 48.43 -22.56
C PRO A 452 -29.51 49.44 -21.69
N PRO A 453 -30.17 50.11 -20.72
CA PRO A 453 -29.48 50.88 -19.71
C PRO A 453 -28.65 49.95 -18.80
N PRO A 454 -27.56 50.45 -18.19
CA PRO A 454 -26.77 49.66 -17.24
C PRO A 454 -27.57 49.39 -15.96
N ASP A 455 -27.51 48.14 -15.48
CA ASP A 455 -28.15 47.75 -14.23
C ASP A 455 -27.42 48.30 -13.00
N ILE A 456 -28.18 48.65 -11.96
CA ILE A 456 -27.62 49.02 -10.66
C ILE A 456 -27.13 47.74 -9.98
N GLN A 457 -25.81 47.63 -9.76
CA GLN A 457 -25.21 46.47 -9.10
C GLN A 457 -25.18 46.65 -7.57
N PRO A 458 -25.45 45.59 -6.78
CA PRO A 458 -25.21 45.62 -5.34
C PRO A 458 -23.70 45.77 -5.08
N LEU A 459 -23.35 46.54 -4.03
CA LEU A 459 -21.95 46.84 -3.65
C LEU A 459 -21.18 45.61 -3.11
N THR A 460 -21.85 44.48 -2.87
CA THR A 460 -21.26 43.28 -2.28
C THR A 460 -21.20 42.14 -3.28
N THR A 461 -19.99 41.74 -3.66
CA THR A 461 -19.74 40.46 -4.36
C THR A 461 -19.28 39.41 -3.34
N PRO A 462 -20.12 38.43 -2.96
CA PRO A 462 -19.67 37.35 -2.10
C PRO A 462 -18.68 36.47 -2.85
N THR A 463 -17.43 36.41 -2.40
CA THR A 463 -16.43 35.47 -2.90
C THR A 463 -16.40 34.24 -2.01
N TRP A 464 -16.96 33.13 -2.52
CA TRP A 464 -16.79 31.83 -1.88
C TRP A 464 -15.87 30.96 -2.72
N HIS A 465 -14.85 30.38 -2.07
CA HIS A 465 -13.95 29.43 -2.69
C HIS A 465 -13.92 28.16 -1.83
N TYR A 466 -14.41 27.06 -2.41
CA TYR A 466 -14.22 25.75 -1.82
C TYR A 466 -12.74 25.39 -1.79
N LYS A 467 -12.21 25.06 -0.61
CA LYS A 467 -10.91 24.42 -0.48
C LYS A 467 -11.15 22.93 -0.21
N ASN A 468 -10.77 22.10 -1.17
CA ASN A 468 -10.80 20.65 -0.99
C ASN A 468 -9.76 20.27 0.09
N PRO A 469 -10.14 19.50 1.14
CA PRO A 469 -9.17 18.89 2.02
C PRO A 469 -8.37 17.83 1.23
N ALA A 470 -7.22 18.23 0.68
CA ALA A 470 -6.37 17.32 -0.07
C ALA A 470 -5.94 16.12 0.79
N ASN A 471 -6.07 14.91 0.25
CA ASN A 471 -5.49 13.66 0.75
C ASN A 471 -5.92 13.21 2.17
N LEU A 472 -7.23 13.11 2.43
CA LEU A 472 -7.72 12.58 3.71
C LEU A 472 -7.41 11.09 3.96
N ALA A 473 -7.13 10.28 2.92
CA ALA A 473 -6.94 8.83 3.05
C ALA A 473 -5.89 8.21 2.11
N THR A 474 -5.17 9.00 1.31
CA THR A 474 -4.22 8.50 0.30
C THR A 474 -2.78 8.38 0.79
N SER A 475 -2.48 8.81 2.01
CA SER A 475 -1.12 8.76 2.56
C SER A 475 -0.96 7.57 3.50
N GLY A 476 -0.37 6.48 3.01
CA GLY A 476 0.29 5.49 3.86
C GLY A 476 1.62 6.05 4.39
N ILE A 477 2.10 5.55 5.53
CA ILE A 477 3.44 5.88 6.05
C ILE A 477 4.54 5.38 5.09
N TYR A 478 4.24 4.28 4.39
CA TYR A 478 5.11 3.66 3.40
C TYR A 478 4.59 3.91 1.99
N THR A 479 5.50 4.25 1.09
CA THR A 479 5.23 4.23 -0.36
C THR A 479 5.09 2.79 -0.85
N GLN A 480 4.41 2.57 -1.99
CA GLN A 480 4.31 1.22 -2.54
C GLN A 480 5.69 0.62 -2.86
N GLN A 481 6.64 1.44 -3.30
CA GLN A 481 8.02 1.01 -3.52
C GLN A 481 8.67 0.46 -2.24
N GLN A 482 8.48 1.12 -1.09
CA GLN A 482 9.03 0.63 0.19
C GLN A 482 8.37 -0.68 0.65
N ILE A 483 7.09 -0.86 0.34
CA ILE A 483 6.38 -2.12 0.63
C ILE A 483 6.90 -3.24 -0.28
N ASP A 484 7.13 -2.95 -1.55
CA ASP A 484 7.67 -3.91 -2.51
C ASP A 484 9.13 -4.27 -2.15
N GLU A 485 9.98 -3.29 -1.79
CA GLU A 485 11.34 -3.53 -1.30
C GLU A 485 11.36 -4.41 -0.03
N LEU A 486 10.44 -4.17 0.91
CA LEU A 486 10.29 -5.01 2.10
C LEU A 486 9.83 -6.43 1.72
N ARG A 487 8.89 -6.56 0.77
CA ARG A 487 8.42 -7.86 0.28
C ARG A 487 9.57 -8.64 -0.33
N ASP A 488 10.38 -8.01 -1.18
CA ASP A 488 11.57 -8.62 -1.79
C ASP A 488 12.58 -9.03 -0.72
N HIS A 489 12.79 -8.19 0.31
CA HIS A 489 13.68 -8.51 1.43
C HIS A 489 13.20 -9.73 2.24
N ILE A 490 11.90 -9.87 2.46
CA ILE A 490 11.29 -11.01 3.17
C ILE A 490 11.35 -12.29 2.31
N LEU A 491 11.14 -12.18 1.01
CA LEU A 491 11.17 -13.31 0.08
C LEU A 491 12.60 -13.81 -0.19
N PHE A 492 13.59 -12.93 -0.12
CA PHE A 492 14.98 -13.26 -0.47
C PHE A 492 15.55 -14.49 0.27
N PRO A 493 15.43 -14.66 1.60
CA PRO A 493 15.91 -15.86 2.29
C PRO A 493 15.22 -17.16 1.84
N ILE A 494 13.94 -17.07 1.43
CA ILE A 494 13.11 -18.20 1.00
C ILE A 494 13.50 -18.61 -0.43
N GLU A 495 13.71 -17.63 -1.32
CA GLU A 495 14.06 -17.87 -2.72
C GLU A 495 15.53 -18.24 -2.91
N LYS A 496 16.43 -17.73 -2.06
CA LYS A 496 17.88 -17.98 -2.11
C LYS A 496 18.27 -19.45 -2.34
N PRO A 497 17.80 -20.45 -1.57
CA PRO A 497 18.17 -21.85 -1.81
C PRO A 497 17.68 -22.38 -3.16
N ALA A 498 16.49 -21.95 -3.61
CA ALA A 498 15.97 -22.33 -4.93
C ALA A 498 16.81 -21.70 -6.05
N THR A 499 17.11 -20.41 -5.96
CA THR A 499 17.97 -19.69 -6.91
C THR A 499 19.37 -20.27 -6.97
N LEU A 500 19.98 -20.61 -5.82
CA LEU A 500 21.29 -21.28 -5.77
C LEU A 500 21.26 -22.66 -6.42
N ASN A 501 20.21 -23.46 -6.19
CA ASN A 501 20.05 -24.76 -6.85
C ASN A 501 19.88 -24.63 -8.36
N ILE A 502 19.16 -23.61 -8.84
CA ILE A 502 18.99 -23.33 -10.27
C ILE A 502 20.32 -22.92 -10.90
N ILE A 503 21.09 -22.03 -10.25
CA ILE A 503 22.42 -21.63 -10.71
C ILE A 503 23.37 -22.82 -10.72
N ALA A 504 23.39 -23.63 -9.65
CA ALA A 504 24.21 -24.85 -9.58
C ALA A 504 23.84 -25.85 -10.68
N ARG A 505 22.54 -26.04 -10.95
CA ARG A 505 22.05 -26.87 -12.05
C ARG A 505 22.49 -26.33 -13.41
N GLY A 506 22.42 -25.02 -13.61
CA GLY A 506 22.93 -24.36 -14.82
C GLY A 506 24.43 -24.53 -15.00
N ALA A 507 25.21 -24.36 -13.93
CA ALA A 507 26.67 -24.55 -13.94
C ALA A 507 27.08 -26.01 -14.23
N MET A 508 26.24 -26.97 -13.84
CA MET A 508 26.39 -28.39 -14.19
C MET A 508 25.87 -28.74 -15.60
N GLY A 509 25.47 -27.75 -16.41
CA GLY A 509 25.01 -27.94 -17.79
C GLY A 509 23.52 -28.24 -17.94
N GLY A 510 22.72 -28.06 -16.90
CA GLY A 510 21.26 -28.19 -16.96
C GLY A 510 20.58 -26.96 -17.58
N VAL A 511 19.44 -27.17 -18.25
CA VAL A 511 18.65 -26.08 -18.85
C VAL A 511 18.02 -25.21 -17.76
N ILE A 512 18.27 -23.90 -17.80
CA ILE A 512 17.64 -22.91 -16.93
C ILE A 512 16.31 -22.47 -17.59
N PRO A 513 15.15 -22.60 -16.92
CA PRO A 513 13.88 -22.11 -17.45
C PRO A 513 13.91 -20.59 -17.65
N GLN A 514 13.35 -20.11 -18.77
CA GLN A 514 13.31 -18.66 -19.06
C GLN A 514 12.45 -17.90 -18.05
N GLY A 515 12.95 -16.76 -17.57
CA GLY A 515 12.26 -15.88 -16.62
C GLY A 515 12.56 -16.11 -15.14
N VAL A 516 13.34 -17.14 -14.77
CA VAL A 516 13.61 -17.48 -13.36
C VAL A 516 14.89 -16.85 -12.81
N VAL A 517 15.93 -16.72 -13.65
CA VAL A 517 17.20 -16.05 -13.30
C VAL A 517 17.69 -15.29 -14.54
N GLN A 518 17.80 -13.96 -14.43
CA GLN A 518 18.44 -13.13 -15.46
C GLN A 518 19.96 -13.18 -15.27
N LEU A 519 20.65 -13.90 -16.14
CA LEU A 519 22.11 -14.04 -16.08
C LEU A 519 22.84 -12.72 -16.36
N ASP A 520 22.18 -11.80 -17.06
CA ASP A 520 22.68 -10.46 -17.40
C ASP A 520 22.97 -9.60 -16.16
N ASN A 521 22.24 -9.81 -15.06
CA ASN A 521 22.47 -9.11 -13.79
C ASN A 521 23.54 -9.80 -12.90
N LEU A 522 23.95 -11.03 -13.23
CA LEU A 522 24.99 -11.79 -12.52
C LEU A 522 26.38 -11.57 -13.11
N LEU A 523 26.46 -11.20 -14.38
CA LEU A 523 27.70 -10.93 -15.09
C LEU A 523 27.75 -9.44 -15.45
N ASP A 524 28.45 -8.67 -14.62
CA ASP A 524 28.70 -7.26 -14.87
C ASP A 524 29.28 -7.06 -16.28
N GLU A 525 28.76 -6.07 -17.01
CA GLU A 525 29.14 -5.79 -18.40
C GLU A 525 30.66 -5.54 -18.51
N ALA A 526 31.25 -4.96 -17.45
CA ALA A 526 32.69 -4.79 -17.32
C ALA A 526 33.47 -6.12 -17.23
N ALA A 527 32.89 -7.16 -16.60
CA ALA A 527 33.51 -8.49 -16.55
C ALA A 527 33.45 -9.18 -17.91
N LEU A 528 32.33 -9.07 -18.62
CA LEU A 528 32.16 -9.61 -19.98
C LEU A 528 33.13 -8.96 -20.97
N GLN A 529 33.30 -7.63 -20.87
CA GLN A 529 34.22 -6.87 -21.71
C GLN A 529 35.70 -7.26 -21.47
N ARG A 530 36.10 -7.48 -20.20
CA ARG A 530 37.45 -7.97 -19.85
C ARG A 530 37.73 -9.38 -20.35
N ILE A 531 36.75 -10.28 -20.29
CA ILE A 531 36.88 -11.64 -20.82
C ILE A 531 37.05 -11.58 -22.34
N THR A 532 36.27 -10.73 -23.01
CA THR A 532 36.32 -10.55 -24.46
C THR A 532 37.65 -9.96 -24.91
N GLU A 533 38.14 -8.89 -24.27
CA GLU A 533 39.43 -8.27 -24.61
C GLU A 533 40.62 -9.22 -24.38
N SER A 534 40.65 -9.93 -23.26
CA SER A 534 41.77 -10.82 -22.92
C SER A 534 41.84 -12.04 -23.84
N THR A 535 40.69 -12.58 -24.23
CA THR A 535 40.61 -13.72 -25.15
C THR A 535 40.93 -13.30 -26.59
N ALA A 536 40.39 -12.16 -27.03
CA ALA A 536 40.67 -11.60 -28.36
C ALA A 536 42.15 -11.25 -28.52
N LYS A 537 42.77 -10.62 -27.51
CA LYS A 537 44.20 -10.28 -27.52
C LYS A 537 45.10 -11.51 -27.57
N ARG A 538 44.73 -12.59 -26.85
CA ARG A 538 45.48 -13.85 -26.85
C ARG A 538 45.39 -14.58 -28.18
N MET A 539 44.20 -14.61 -28.79
CA MET A 539 44.03 -15.16 -30.14
C MET A 539 44.81 -14.34 -31.18
N TRP A 540 44.74 -13.01 -31.10
CA TRP A 540 45.42 -12.13 -32.06
C TRP A 540 46.95 -12.31 -32.02
N ASN A 541 47.54 -12.46 -30.83
CA ASN A 541 48.96 -12.73 -30.68
C ASN A 541 49.40 -14.08 -31.28
N PHE A 542 48.52 -15.08 -31.27
CA PHE A 542 48.82 -16.37 -31.90
C PHE A 542 48.85 -16.25 -33.44
N PHE A 543 47.88 -15.54 -34.02
CA PHE A 543 47.82 -15.33 -35.47
C PHE A 543 48.98 -14.47 -36.00
N THR A 544 49.40 -13.43 -35.26
CA THR A 544 50.53 -12.59 -35.67
C THR A 544 51.87 -13.32 -35.60
N ALA A 545 52.08 -14.17 -34.59
CA ALA A 545 53.28 -15.02 -34.48
C ALA A 545 53.36 -16.06 -35.61
N PHE A 546 52.22 -16.67 -35.97
CA PHE A 546 52.16 -17.59 -37.11
C PHE A 546 52.44 -16.88 -38.46
N GLY A 547 51.92 -15.65 -38.61
CA GLY A 547 52.15 -14.81 -39.79
C GLY A 547 53.61 -14.38 -39.97
N SER A 548 54.32 -14.02 -38.89
CA SER A 548 55.72 -13.57 -38.99
C SER A 548 56.68 -14.71 -39.33
N ILE A 549 56.45 -15.91 -38.75
CA ILE A 549 57.28 -17.10 -39.01
C ILE A 549 57.11 -17.56 -40.46
N SER A 550 55.86 -17.59 -40.96
CA SER A 550 55.58 -17.99 -42.35
C SER A 550 56.17 -17.01 -43.38
N ALA A 551 56.10 -15.70 -43.11
CA ALA A 551 56.73 -14.68 -43.97
C ALA A 551 58.27 -14.82 -44.02
N GLY A 552 58.92 -15.13 -42.90
CA GLY A 552 60.36 -15.36 -42.84
C GLY A 552 60.80 -16.57 -43.68
N CYS A 553 60.10 -17.71 -43.54
CA CYS A 553 60.37 -18.90 -44.35
C CYS A 553 60.16 -18.65 -45.85
N MET A 554 59.11 -17.91 -46.22
CA MET A 554 58.84 -17.58 -47.62
C MET A 554 59.90 -16.64 -48.20
N GLY A 555 60.41 -15.69 -47.42
CA GLY A 555 61.50 -14.80 -47.81
C GLY A 555 62.80 -15.56 -48.12
N VAL A 556 63.18 -16.50 -47.25
CA VAL A 556 64.37 -17.36 -47.48
C VAL A 556 64.18 -18.23 -48.73
N TYR A 557 63.00 -18.82 -48.92
CA TYR A 557 62.70 -19.61 -50.12
C TYR A 557 62.83 -18.80 -51.42
N LEU A 558 62.34 -17.55 -51.43
CA LEU A 558 62.46 -16.66 -52.57
C LEU A 558 63.92 -16.30 -52.87
N ILE A 559 64.73 -16.02 -51.85
CA ILE A 559 66.17 -15.75 -52.03
C ILE A 559 66.88 -16.96 -52.66
N CYS A 560 66.64 -18.17 -52.15
CA CYS A 560 67.19 -19.39 -52.73
C CYS A 560 66.76 -19.59 -54.20
N ARG A 561 65.50 -19.28 -54.54
CA ARG A 561 64.99 -19.33 -55.92
C ARG A 561 65.66 -18.33 -56.84
N ILE A 562 65.90 -17.11 -56.37
CA ILE A 562 66.60 -16.06 -57.14
C ILE A 562 68.05 -16.49 -57.42
N ILE A 563 68.77 -17.01 -56.41
CA ILE A 563 70.14 -17.51 -56.58
C ILE A 563 70.18 -18.63 -57.63
N LYS A 564 69.26 -19.59 -57.55
CA LYS A 564 69.15 -20.66 -58.55
C LYS A 564 68.91 -20.11 -59.96
N LEU A 565 68.03 -19.12 -60.10
CA LEU A 565 67.72 -18.51 -61.40
C LEU A 565 68.93 -17.81 -62.02
N ILE A 566 69.74 -17.12 -61.21
CA ILE A 566 70.98 -16.48 -61.68
C ILE A 566 71.97 -17.54 -62.19
N LEU A 567 72.18 -18.62 -61.43
CA LEU A 567 73.07 -19.72 -61.83
C LEU A 567 72.59 -20.40 -63.13
N ASP A 568 71.29 -20.72 -63.23
CA ASP A 568 70.71 -21.34 -64.42
C ASP A 568 70.86 -20.42 -65.65
N THR A 569 70.68 -19.10 -65.47
CA THR A 569 70.83 -18.11 -66.55
C THR A 569 72.27 -18.01 -67.04
N LEU A 570 73.27 -18.06 -66.13
CA LEU A 570 74.69 -18.05 -66.49
C LEU A 570 75.10 -19.31 -67.26
N ILE A 571 74.67 -20.49 -66.79
CA ILE A 571 74.98 -21.78 -67.44
C ILE A 571 74.33 -21.85 -68.82
N ASN A 572 73.06 -21.49 -68.93
CA ASN A 572 72.35 -21.48 -70.21
C ASN A 572 72.88 -20.42 -71.17
N GLY A 573 73.28 -19.25 -70.66
CA GLY A 573 73.94 -18.21 -71.44
C GLY A 573 75.26 -18.69 -72.03
N TYR A 574 76.08 -19.38 -71.24
CA TYR A 574 77.32 -19.99 -71.72
C TYR A 574 77.04 -21.07 -72.79
N ALA A 575 76.06 -21.95 -72.55
CA ALA A 575 75.69 -23.01 -73.48
C ALA A 575 75.15 -22.48 -74.82
N LEU A 576 74.28 -21.46 -74.80
CA LEU A 576 73.77 -20.84 -76.03
C LEU A 576 74.84 -20.05 -76.78
N HIS A 577 75.72 -19.35 -76.06
CA HIS A 577 76.86 -18.67 -76.66
C HIS A 577 77.78 -19.63 -77.41
N ALA A 578 78.01 -20.84 -76.86
CA ALA A 578 78.83 -21.85 -77.50
C ALA A 578 78.24 -22.40 -78.81
N VAL A 579 76.90 -22.42 -78.96
CA VAL A 579 76.23 -22.96 -80.16
C VAL A 579 75.93 -21.88 -81.21
N TYR A 580 75.50 -20.69 -80.80
CA TYR A 580 74.99 -19.66 -81.72
C TYR A 580 75.82 -18.36 -81.76
N GLY A 581 76.94 -18.28 -81.02
CA GLY A 581 77.78 -17.08 -80.93
C GLY A 581 77.03 -15.86 -80.35
N TRP A 582 77.53 -14.64 -80.61
CA TRP A 582 76.83 -13.39 -80.29
C TRP A 582 75.64 -13.19 -81.22
N SER A 583 74.48 -13.72 -80.84
CA SER A 583 73.22 -13.53 -81.55
C SER A 583 72.06 -13.25 -80.59
N LEU A 584 70.93 -12.79 -81.13
CA LEU A 584 69.71 -12.47 -80.37
C LEU A 584 69.18 -13.66 -79.53
N HIS A 585 69.60 -14.89 -79.86
CA HIS A 585 69.22 -16.11 -79.15
C HIS A 585 69.75 -16.17 -77.71
N LEU A 586 70.75 -15.36 -77.33
CA LEU A 586 71.24 -15.28 -75.95
C LEU A 586 70.18 -14.83 -74.94
N LEU A 587 69.18 -14.06 -75.37
CA LEU A 587 68.05 -13.65 -74.51
C LEU A 587 67.24 -14.86 -74.02
N GLY A 588 67.30 -15.99 -74.72
CA GLY A 588 66.67 -17.24 -74.29
C GLY A 588 67.29 -17.87 -73.05
N ALA A 589 68.48 -17.42 -72.61
CA ALA A 589 69.15 -17.92 -71.41
C ALA A 589 68.37 -17.68 -70.11
N MET A 590 67.52 -16.64 -70.07
CA MET A 590 66.70 -16.30 -68.89
C MET A 590 65.61 -17.32 -68.58
N TRP A 591 65.19 -18.12 -69.57
CA TRP A 591 64.21 -19.18 -69.38
C TRP A 591 64.86 -20.52 -69.62
N ASN A 592 64.99 -21.33 -68.58
CA ASN A 592 65.59 -22.66 -68.69
C ASN A 592 64.93 -23.52 -69.79
N SER A 593 63.59 -23.45 -69.89
CA SER A 593 62.84 -24.16 -70.95
C SER A 593 63.14 -23.63 -72.35
N LEU A 594 63.35 -22.32 -72.51
CA LEU A 594 63.59 -21.67 -73.80
C LEU A 594 65.05 -21.86 -74.23
N ALA A 595 65.98 -21.84 -73.28
CA ALA A 595 67.37 -22.22 -73.48
C ALA A 595 67.52 -23.68 -73.91
N GLN A 596 66.86 -24.63 -73.22
CA GLN A 596 66.87 -26.03 -73.63
C GLN A 596 66.23 -26.24 -75.00
N LEU A 597 65.13 -25.54 -75.32
CA LEU A 597 64.52 -25.60 -76.65
C LEU A 597 65.46 -25.09 -77.75
N LEU A 598 66.19 -24.00 -77.50
CA LEU A 598 67.16 -23.43 -78.46
C LEU A 598 68.39 -24.32 -78.63
N LEU A 599 68.88 -24.94 -77.55
CA LEU A 599 69.93 -25.95 -77.59
C LEU A 599 69.47 -27.22 -78.32
N PHE A 600 68.21 -27.65 -78.12
CA PHE A 600 67.63 -28.81 -78.79
C PHE A 600 67.39 -28.54 -80.28
N LYS A 601 66.92 -27.34 -80.67
CA LYS A 601 66.82 -26.93 -82.09
C LYS A 601 68.17 -26.81 -82.79
N GLY A 602 69.25 -26.56 -82.04
CA GLY A 602 70.62 -26.49 -82.55
C GLY A 602 71.29 -27.84 -82.80
N LYS A 603 70.63 -28.96 -82.44
CA LYS A 603 71.15 -30.31 -82.70
C LYS A 603 70.11 -31.18 -83.42
N THR A 604 70.48 -31.63 -84.62
CA THR A 604 69.77 -32.61 -85.46
C THR A 604 69.70 -33.99 -84.76
N PRO A 605 68.65 -34.81 -84.95
CA PRO A 605 68.16 -35.72 -83.94
C PRO A 605 68.93 -37.05 -83.88
N ALA A 606 69.16 -37.54 -82.66
CA ALA A 606 69.53 -38.92 -82.40
C ALA A 606 68.69 -39.46 -81.21
N GLN A 607 68.01 -40.58 -81.50
CA GLN A 607 67.33 -41.53 -80.61
C GLN A 607 68.35 -42.31 -79.72
N PRO A 608 67.95 -43.29 -78.88
CA PRO A 608 67.15 -43.26 -77.63
C PRO A 608 67.91 -44.01 -76.48
N GLN A 609 67.20 -44.39 -75.40
CA GLN A 609 67.54 -45.47 -74.42
C GLN A 609 68.71 -45.19 -73.43
N HIS A 610 68.86 -45.76 -72.24
CA HIS A 610 68.23 -46.80 -71.40
C HIS A 610 68.85 -46.66 -69.98
N GLU A 611 68.16 -47.12 -68.92
CA GLU A 611 68.72 -47.81 -67.71
C GLU A 611 69.73 -47.07 -66.80
N CYS A 612 70.02 -47.42 -65.54
CA CYS A 612 69.53 -48.37 -64.54
C CYS A 612 70.10 -47.96 -63.17
N ILE A 613 69.32 -48.17 -62.10
CA ILE A 613 69.62 -48.84 -60.82
C ILE A 613 70.90 -48.51 -59.99
N GLN A 614 70.67 -48.59 -58.67
CA GLN A 614 71.53 -49.06 -57.56
C GLN A 614 71.90 -47.93 -56.58
N LEU A 615 71.27 -47.91 -55.40
CA LEU A 615 71.71 -48.57 -54.14
C LEU A 615 72.89 -47.79 -53.52
N THR A 616 72.91 -47.53 -52.22
CA THR A 616 72.65 -48.47 -51.14
C THR A 616 72.47 -47.70 -49.83
N ASP A 617 71.64 -48.27 -48.96
CA ASP A 617 71.88 -48.53 -47.53
C ASP A 617 72.72 -47.54 -46.74
N GLY A 618 72.30 -47.08 -45.58
CA GLY A 618 71.37 -47.66 -44.62
C GLY A 618 71.72 -47.02 -43.27
N ASN A 619 71.17 -47.40 -42.14
CA ASN A 619 70.23 -48.43 -41.82
C ASN A 619 69.80 -48.11 -40.38
N THR A 620 68.53 -48.38 -40.05
CA THR A 620 68.10 -48.98 -38.76
C THR A 620 68.39 -48.27 -37.42
N HIS A 621 67.56 -48.36 -36.38
CA HIS A 621 66.43 -49.23 -36.06
C HIS A 621 65.65 -48.55 -34.91
N ARG A 622 64.30 -48.57 -34.92
CA ARG A 622 63.40 -49.45 -34.12
C ARG A 622 63.45 -49.18 -32.60
N SER A 623 62.39 -49.28 -31.80
CA SER A 623 60.96 -49.61 -31.91
C SER A 623 60.41 -49.44 -30.48
N ASP A 624 59.26 -48.82 -30.30
CA ASP A 624 57.97 -49.44 -29.95
C ASP A 624 57.62 -49.46 -28.45
N THR A 625 56.33 -49.19 -28.25
CA THR A 625 55.40 -49.75 -27.24
C THR A 625 55.55 -49.40 -25.74
N SER A 626 54.63 -48.54 -25.26
CA SER A 626 53.48 -48.81 -24.35
C SER A 626 53.61 -49.86 -23.21
N PRO A 627 52.67 -49.93 -22.23
CA PRO A 627 51.96 -48.90 -21.45
C PRO A 627 51.87 -49.25 -19.93
N THR A 628 51.02 -48.51 -19.20
CA THR A 628 50.20 -48.91 -18.02
C THR A 628 50.78 -48.94 -16.59
N SER A 629 50.08 -48.17 -15.74
CA SER A 629 49.60 -48.43 -14.37
C SER A 629 50.58 -48.87 -13.28
N ILE A 630 50.51 -48.22 -12.11
CA ILE A 630 49.96 -48.80 -10.87
C ILE A 630 49.86 -47.73 -9.77
N LEU A 631 48.76 -47.86 -9.03
CA LEU A 631 48.32 -47.26 -7.77
C LEU A 631 49.32 -47.47 -6.60
N ASN A 632 49.42 -46.51 -5.67
CA ASN A 632 49.39 -46.71 -4.21
C ASN A 632 49.53 -45.33 -3.52
N THR A 633 48.47 -44.81 -2.88
CA THR A 633 48.17 -44.91 -1.44
C THR A 633 49.20 -44.22 -0.54
N ILE A 634 48.75 -43.26 0.30
CA ILE A 634 49.13 -43.03 1.72
C ILE A 634 48.70 -41.59 2.14
N THR A 635 47.65 -41.51 2.95
CA THR A 635 47.41 -40.51 4.05
C THR A 635 48.36 -40.78 5.22
N PRO A 636 48.57 -39.93 6.28
CA PRO A 636 47.67 -38.89 6.82
C PRO A 636 48.36 -37.64 7.48
N GLN A 637 47.51 -36.81 8.11
CA GLN A 637 47.78 -35.89 9.26
C GLN A 637 48.66 -34.65 9.03
N ASN A 638 48.12 -33.44 9.16
CA ASN A 638 47.76 -32.76 10.41
C ASN A 638 47.37 -31.29 10.14
N SER A 639 46.35 -30.84 10.86
CA SER A 639 45.95 -29.44 11.06
C SER A 639 47.05 -28.61 11.74
N PRO A 640 47.05 -27.26 11.58
CA PRO A 640 46.40 -26.45 12.61
C PRO A 640 45.59 -25.24 12.08
N GLN A 641 44.43 -25.04 12.68
CA GLN A 641 43.75 -23.73 12.84
C GLN A 641 44.39 -22.96 14.02
N PRO A 642 43.97 -21.72 14.41
CA PRO A 642 42.92 -20.83 13.88
C PRO A 642 43.35 -19.34 13.79
N THR A 643 42.52 -18.48 13.20
CA THR A 643 42.21 -17.19 13.86
C THR A 643 40.87 -16.61 13.43
N ARG A 644 40.07 -16.29 14.45
CA ARG A 644 38.72 -15.75 14.43
C ARG A 644 38.85 -14.23 14.53
N ARG A 645 38.20 -13.46 13.65
CA ARG A 645 37.91 -12.04 13.89
C ARG A 645 36.41 -11.80 13.75
N TYR A 646 35.81 -11.43 14.88
CA TYR A 646 34.52 -10.76 14.96
C TYR A 646 34.72 -9.28 14.61
N LEU A 647 33.79 -8.69 13.86
CA LEU A 647 33.60 -7.24 13.82
C LEU A 647 32.09 -6.94 13.88
N TYR A 648 31.67 -6.41 15.03
CA TYR A 648 30.49 -5.56 15.14
C TYR A 648 30.89 -4.13 14.73
N PRO A 649 30.00 -3.32 14.13
CA PRO A 649 30.15 -1.87 14.19
C PRO A 649 29.43 -1.32 15.42
N SER A 650 30.17 -0.52 16.18
CA SER A 650 29.71 0.32 17.29
C SER A 650 28.95 1.56 16.78
N LEU A 651 27.87 1.92 17.48
CA LEU A 651 27.32 3.26 17.53
C LEU A 651 28.25 4.19 18.33
N ASN A 652 28.67 5.32 17.74
CA ASN A 652 28.65 6.68 18.32
C ASN A 652 29.39 7.67 17.41
N GLY A 653 28.83 8.89 17.26
CA GLY A 653 29.59 10.06 16.79
C GLY A 653 28.80 11.08 15.94
N ASP A 654 27.95 11.87 16.61
CA ASP A 654 27.70 13.30 16.42
C ASP A 654 27.58 13.91 15.00
N LEU A 655 26.35 14.38 14.71
CA LEU A 655 26.11 15.58 13.89
C LEU A 655 24.96 16.37 14.54
N GLY A 656 25.31 17.53 15.10
CA GLY A 656 24.40 18.43 15.78
C GLY A 656 23.68 19.44 14.88
N MET A 657 22.85 20.25 15.55
CA MET A 657 22.08 21.42 15.10
C MET A 657 20.72 21.09 14.44
N ALA A 658 19.57 21.65 14.84
CA ALA A 658 19.28 22.80 15.69
C ALA A 658 17.89 22.67 16.34
N GLU A 659 17.78 23.06 17.61
CA GLU A 659 16.49 23.36 18.26
C GLU A 659 15.97 24.72 17.76
N VAL A 660 14.74 24.74 17.27
CA VAL A 660 13.99 25.96 16.97
C VAL A 660 13.05 26.22 18.14
N PRO A 661 13.16 27.35 18.87
CA PRO A 661 12.19 27.69 19.90
C PRO A 661 10.93 28.28 19.23
N LEU A 662 9.81 27.59 19.35
CA LEU A 662 8.50 28.14 19.00
C LEU A 662 8.10 29.21 20.03
N LYS A 663 8.14 30.47 19.60
CA LYS A 663 7.60 31.62 20.33
C LYS A 663 6.10 31.43 20.57
N ARG A 664 5.72 31.60 21.83
CA ARG A 664 4.37 31.94 22.31
C ARG A 664 3.94 33.24 21.64
N GLY A 665 2.83 33.22 20.91
CA GLY A 665 2.19 34.40 20.33
C GLY A 665 0.78 34.54 20.90
N GLU A 666 0.55 35.70 21.50
CA GLU A 666 -0.73 36.24 21.93
C GLU A 666 -1.66 36.44 20.72
N VAL A 667 -2.91 35.96 20.83
CA VAL A 667 -4.22 36.68 20.79
C VAL A 667 -5.32 35.62 20.85
#